data_AF-A0A553IAH0-F1
#
_entry.id   AF-A0A553IAH0-F1
#
_cell.length_a   1.000
_cell.length_b   1.000
_cell.length_c   1.000
_cell.angle_alpha   90.00
_cell.angle_beta   90.00
_cell.angle_gamma   90.00
#
_symmetry.space_group_name_H-M   'P 1'
#
loop_
_entity.id
_entity.type
_entity.pdbx_description
1 polymer ?
#
loop_
_entity_poly.entity_id
_entity_poly.type
_entity_poly.pdbx_seq_one_letter_code
_entity_poly.pdbx_strand_id
1 'polypeptide(L)'
;MAYNPPENQGNNNEYDGHRLQDLPTGSTYHLPPIDQDEDETQRHLLGQAPGYDQDRLGAHTPPARPVSAYSLTESYTTSAPPMTQTPQPYGNEYGGTFAGHQLEDTGFGYGTPRPASTVDSEESWLRRQQPGGAPGGLKRYATRKVKLVQGSVLSVDYPVPSAIKNAVQPKYRDTESGTGEFVNMRYTAATCDPNDFTLKNGYDLRPRMYNRHTELLIAITYYNEDKLLFARTLHGVMQNIRDIVNLKKSTFWNKGGPAWQKIVVCFVFDGIEKADKQTLDVLATIGVFQDGIVKKEVNGKETVAHVFEYTTQLSVTPNQQLIRPTDDSPQTLPPVQMIFCLKQKNSKKINSHRWLFNAFGRILNPEVCILLDAGTKPGAKSLLALWEGFYNDKDLGGACGEIHAMLGKGGKKLLNPLVAVQNFEYKISNILDKPLESSFGYVSVLPGAFSAYRFRAIMGRPLEQYFHGDHTLSKILGKKGIEGMNIFKKNMFLAEDRILCFELVAKAGSKWHLTYIKAAKGETDVPEGAPEFISQRRRWLNGSFAASLYSLMHFGRMYKSGHNILRMFFFHLQLIYNVANVLFTWFSLASYYLTTTVIMDLVGNPDDSTGRHGWPFGDTATPIVNIILQYLYLAFVILQFILALGNRPKGTKWQYISSFALFGLIQFYIIILSLYLVVTAFTNPANKIQGDAGDALKGLFTTNSEVGIIIVALLATFGLYYIASFLYLDPWHMFHSFPAYLILASTYINILNVYAFNNWHDVSWGTKGSDKAEALPTAHVIKDEKGEAAIEEVDKPQEDIDSQFEQTVKRALSPFKPVPEDDKPDLEDSYKSFRTSLVITWLFTNIALIIGVTSDSIAVFGIVGKTSDRTAAYFKFLLIATAILSLVRFIGCLWFLGKTGIMCCFARR
;
A
#
# COMPACT_ATOMS: atom_id res chain seq x y z
N MET A 1 -14.07 -63.90 11.70
CA MET A 1 -15.35 -64.51 11.27
C MET A 1 -15.78 -63.71 10.05
N ALA A 2 -15.66 -64.21 8.82
CA ALA A 2 -16.42 -65.33 8.22
C ALA A 2 -17.93 -65.00 8.18
N TYR A 3 -18.64 -65.05 7.04
CA TYR A 3 -18.23 -65.34 5.65
C TYR A 3 -19.25 -64.71 4.66
N ASN A 4 -18.85 -64.56 3.40
CA ASN A 4 -19.61 -64.19 2.18
C ASN A 4 -20.84 -65.11 1.89
N PRO A 5 -21.64 -64.94 0.78
CA PRO A 5 -22.13 -63.76 0.00
C PRO A 5 -23.63 -64.03 -0.44
N PRO A 6 -24.16 -63.79 -1.68
CA PRO A 6 -23.85 -62.85 -2.78
C PRO A 6 -25.04 -62.04 -3.38
N GLU A 7 -24.65 -61.13 -4.32
CA GLU A 7 -25.38 -60.74 -5.56
C GLU A 7 -26.58 -59.76 -5.46
N ASN A 8 -26.98 -58.98 -6.49
CA ASN A 8 -26.40 -58.55 -7.79
C ASN A 8 -27.05 -57.17 -8.15
N GLN A 9 -26.42 -56.10 -8.68
CA GLN A 9 -26.07 -55.82 -10.10
C GLN A 9 -25.47 -54.39 -10.21
N GLY A 10 -24.60 -54.13 -11.21
CA GLY A 10 -24.47 -52.77 -11.78
C GLY A 10 -23.09 -52.14 -12.07
N ASN A 11 -22.25 -52.77 -12.93
CA ASN A 11 -21.51 -52.19 -14.07
C ASN A 11 -21.03 -50.70 -14.09
N ASN A 12 -19.86 -50.34 -14.66
CA ASN A 12 -18.77 -51.15 -15.25
C ASN A 12 -17.48 -50.32 -15.52
N ASN A 13 -16.42 -51.06 -15.87
CA ASN A 13 -15.16 -50.70 -16.55
C ASN A 13 -13.97 -50.19 -15.72
N GLU A 14 -12.85 -50.89 -15.94
CA GLU A 14 -11.67 -50.99 -15.10
C GLU A 14 -10.46 -50.18 -15.60
N TYR A 15 -9.50 -50.00 -14.71
CA TYR A 15 -8.09 -49.76 -15.03
C TYR A 15 -7.31 -51.06 -14.84
N ASP A 16 -6.45 -51.45 -15.79
CA ASP A 16 -5.07 -51.84 -15.47
C ASP A 16 -4.17 -52.00 -16.72
N GLY A 17 -2.84 -52.04 -16.55
CA GLY A 17 -1.91 -52.63 -17.54
C GLY A 17 -0.70 -51.80 -17.99
N HIS A 18 0.49 -52.20 -17.54
CA HIS A 18 1.81 -51.63 -17.88
C HIS A 18 2.29 -51.82 -19.35
N ARG A 19 3.19 -50.94 -19.84
CA ARG A 19 4.62 -51.26 -20.17
C ARG A 19 5.46 -50.08 -20.71
N LEU A 20 6.78 -50.30 -20.74
CA LEU A 20 7.88 -49.39 -21.11
C LEU A 20 8.34 -49.60 -22.58
N GLN A 21 9.38 -48.85 -23.01
CA GLN A 21 10.17 -48.94 -24.26
C GLN A 21 9.63 -48.12 -25.47
N ASP A 22 10.44 -47.42 -26.31
CA ASP A 22 11.89 -47.16 -26.36
C ASP A 22 12.17 -45.78 -27.04
N LEU A 23 13.30 -45.12 -26.73
CA LEU A 23 13.95 -44.09 -27.58
C LEU A 23 15.48 -44.22 -27.49
N PRO A 24 16.23 -44.16 -28.62
CA PRO A 24 17.63 -44.63 -28.68
C PRO A 24 18.70 -43.60 -28.30
N THR A 25 19.91 -44.10 -28.02
CA THR A 25 21.12 -43.37 -27.60
C THR A 25 22.26 -43.42 -28.62
N GLY A 26 23.11 -42.37 -28.65
CA GLY A 26 24.32 -42.23 -29.50
C GLY A 26 24.15 -41.14 -30.58
N SER A 27 25.06 -40.18 -30.77
CA SER A 27 26.52 -40.33 -30.79
C SER A 27 27.31 -39.09 -30.30
N THR A 28 28.54 -39.38 -29.87
CA THR A 28 29.67 -38.49 -29.48
C THR A 28 30.18 -37.52 -30.55
N TYR A 29 30.62 -36.32 -30.15
CA TYR A 29 31.85 -35.60 -30.60
C TYR A 29 32.21 -34.56 -29.50
N HIS A 30 33.25 -34.77 -28.69
CA HIS A 30 34.68 -34.42 -28.89
C HIS A 30 35.10 -33.01 -28.42
N LEU A 31 35.84 -32.95 -27.30
CA LEU A 31 36.91 -31.95 -27.09
C LEU A 31 38.16 -32.36 -27.87
N PRO A 32 39.01 -31.40 -28.26
CA PRO A 32 40.41 -31.38 -27.82
C PRO A 32 40.90 -29.93 -27.52
N PRO A 33 42.21 -29.59 -27.40
CA PRO A 33 42.87 -29.51 -26.10
C PRO A 33 43.57 -28.15 -25.80
N ILE A 34 44.27 -28.11 -24.67
CA ILE A 34 45.11 -27.02 -24.14
C ILE A 34 46.48 -27.02 -24.84
N ASP A 35 47.00 -25.87 -25.31
CA ASP A 35 48.19 -25.16 -24.75
C ASP A 35 48.70 -23.97 -25.61
N GLN A 36 49.27 -22.99 -24.91
CA GLN A 36 50.32 -22.01 -25.29
C GLN A 36 50.10 -20.92 -26.37
N ASP A 37 50.89 -19.85 -26.18
CA ASP A 37 51.08 -18.62 -26.98
C ASP A 37 49.86 -17.64 -27.03
N GLU A 38 49.97 -16.33 -26.73
CA GLU A 38 51.12 -15.44 -26.49
C GLU A 38 50.85 -14.39 -25.39
N ASP A 39 51.85 -14.13 -24.54
CA ASP A 39 51.95 -12.94 -23.68
C ASP A 39 52.39 -11.73 -24.52
N GLU A 40 51.51 -10.78 -24.86
CA GLU A 40 51.93 -9.39 -25.13
C GLU A 40 50.76 -8.38 -25.18
N THR A 41 50.38 -7.82 -24.03
CA THR A 41 49.98 -6.39 -23.88
C THR A 41 49.63 -6.01 -22.43
N GLN A 42 50.50 -6.36 -21.47
CA GLN A 42 50.46 -5.77 -20.13
C GLN A 42 51.85 -5.32 -19.65
N ARG A 43 52.41 -4.25 -20.25
CA ARG A 43 53.49 -3.41 -19.69
C ARG A 43 53.80 -2.18 -20.55
N HIS A 44 53.21 -1.04 -20.21
CA HIS A 44 53.87 0.28 -20.21
C HIS A 44 53.19 1.07 -19.08
N LEU A 45 53.74 1.03 -17.86
CA LEU A 45 54.91 1.78 -17.35
C LEU A 45 54.54 3.17 -16.82
N LEU A 46 54.47 3.17 -15.49
CA LEU A 46 54.59 4.26 -14.50
C LEU A 46 55.31 5.55 -14.94
N GLY A 47 54.78 6.68 -14.45
CA GLY A 47 55.38 8.02 -14.47
C GLY A 47 54.29 9.08 -14.71
N GLN A 48 54.30 10.28 -14.14
CA GLN A 48 55.16 10.89 -13.10
C GLN A 48 54.39 12.12 -12.55
N ALA A 49 54.56 12.50 -11.28
CA ALA A 49 53.90 13.69 -10.73
C ALA A 49 54.67 14.99 -11.04
N PRO A 50 53.94 16.11 -11.19
CA PRO A 50 54.11 17.27 -10.30
C PRO A 50 52.74 17.74 -9.77
N GLY A 51 52.59 18.65 -8.81
CA GLY A 51 53.53 19.50 -8.07
C GLY A 51 52.70 20.64 -7.47
N TYR A 52 53.00 21.04 -6.23
CA TYR A 52 52.21 21.96 -5.41
C TYR A 52 51.74 23.25 -6.10
N ASP A 53 50.55 23.73 -5.71
CA ASP A 53 50.43 25.13 -5.29
C ASP A 53 49.38 25.31 -4.17
N GLN A 54 49.63 26.23 -3.25
CA GLN A 54 48.88 26.39 -1.99
C GLN A 54 48.90 27.85 -1.53
N ASP A 55 47.79 28.59 -1.63
CA ASP A 55 47.53 29.66 -0.65
C ASP A 55 46.07 30.20 -0.53
N ARG A 56 45.73 30.58 0.71
CA ARG A 56 44.76 31.59 1.21
C ARG A 56 43.25 31.55 0.92
N LEU A 57 42.52 31.09 1.94
CA LEU A 57 41.65 31.89 2.83
C LEU A 57 40.88 33.11 2.25
N GLY A 58 39.54 33.05 2.29
CA GLY A 58 38.62 34.19 2.14
C GLY A 58 37.19 33.83 2.58
N ALA A 59 36.45 34.75 3.21
CA ALA A 59 35.24 34.43 3.97
C ALA A 59 33.89 34.75 3.26
N HIS A 60 32.84 34.03 3.70
CA HIS A 60 31.40 34.33 3.64
C HIS A 60 30.81 35.19 2.50
N THR A 61 30.01 34.55 1.65
CA THR A 61 28.68 35.06 1.24
C THR A 61 27.73 33.87 0.95
N PRO A 62 26.43 33.94 1.28
CA PRO A 62 25.48 32.87 0.97
C PRO A 62 25.04 32.95 -0.51
N PRO A 63 24.90 31.82 -1.23
CA PRO A 63 24.42 31.85 -2.61
C PRO A 63 22.96 32.31 -2.66
N ALA A 64 22.70 33.33 -3.48
CA ALA A 64 21.38 33.88 -3.70
C ALA A 64 20.41 32.84 -4.28
N ARG A 65 19.12 32.99 -3.96
CA ARG A 65 18.06 32.20 -4.59
C ARG A 65 18.06 32.49 -6.11
N PRO A 66 17.92 31.48 -6.98
CA PRO A 66 17.75 31.74 -8.41
C PRO A 66 16.42 32.48 -8.63
N VAL A 67 16.52 33.73 -9.05
CA VAL A 67 15.39 34.55 -9.48
C VAL A 67 14.95 34.06 -10.87
N SER A 68 13.65 34.00 -11.13
CA SER A 68 13.13 33.56 -12.42
C SER A 68 13.44 34.60 -13.51
N ALA A 69 14.46 34.34 -14.32
CA ALA A 69 14.65 35.02 -15.59
C ALA A 69 13.68 34.40 -16.61
N TYR A 70 12.53 35.06 -16.83
CA TYR A 70 11.84 35.23 -18.12
C TYR A 70 10.50 35.96 -17.89
N SER A 71 10.42 37.20 -18.38
CA SER A 71 9.15 37.91 -18.61
C SER A 71 8.63 37.57 -20.00
N LEU A 72 7.33 37.26 -20.13
CA LEU A 72 6.70 36.87 -21.40
C LEU A 72 6.32 38.09 -22.26
N THR A 73 7.33 38.73 -22.84
CA THR A 73 7.21 39.67 -23.98
C THR A 73 8.53 39.64 -24.75
N GLU A 74 8.44 39.64 -26.09
CA GLU A 74 9.52 39.37 -27.06
C GLU A 74 9.91 37.88 -27.21
N SER A 75 10.01 37.29 -28.41
CA SER A 75 9.53 37.73 -29.74
C SER A 75 9.40 36.52 -30.69
N TYR A 76 8.23 36.36 -31.33
CA TYR A 76 7.97 35.42 -32.43
C TYR A 76 7.62 36.22 -33.70
N THR A 77 8.60 36.84 -34.35
CA THR A 77 8.41 37.44 -35.69
C THR A 77 9.75 37.58 -36.44
N THR A 78 9.90 36.87 -37.56
CA THR A 78 11.00 37.11 -38.53
C THR A 78 10.51 36.98 -39.97
N SER A 79 9.65 37.90 -40.43
CA SER A 79 9.49 38.27 -41.86
C SER A 79 8.42 39.36 -42.08
N ALA A 80 8.80 40.64 -42.09
CA ALA A 80 8.03 41.72 -42.72
C ALA A 80 8.93 42.95 -42.98
N PRO A 81 8.83 43.67 -44.11
CA PRO A 81 9.62 44.88 -44.38
C PRO A 81 9.10 46.13 -43.61
N PRO A 82 9.91 47.20 -43.50
CA PRO A 82 9.62 48.31 -42.58
C PRO A 82 8.74 49.41 -43.20
N MET A 83 7.83 49.97 -42.39
CA MET A 83 7.35 51.35 -42.58
C MET A 83 7.26 52.12 -41.25
N THR A 84 7.46 53.42 -41.38
CA THR A 84 7.87 54.42 -40.38
C THR A 84 6.91 54.71 -39.22
N GLN A 85 7.49 55.14 -38.10
CA GLN A 85 6.84 55.60 -36.87
C GLN A 85 6.22 57.01 -36.99
N THR A 86 5.14 57.28 -36.24
CA THR A 86 4.88 58.57 -35.58
C THR A 86 4.17 58.35 -34.22
N PRO A 87 4.60 58.98 -33.11
CA PRO A 87 3.98 58.81 -31.79
C PRO A 87 3.25 60.06 -31.28
N GLN A 88 2.20 59.91 -30.45
CA GLN A 88 1.86 60.82 -29.34
C GLN A 88 1.00 60.11 -28.25
N PRO A 89 0.99 60.56 -26.98
CA PRO A 89 0.51 59.77 -25.84
C PRO A 89 -0.67 60.36 -25.01
N TYR A 90 -1.26 59.48 -24.19
CA TYR A 90 -1.87 59.68 -22.84
C TYR A 90 -2.90 60.79 -22.55
N GLY A 91 -4.03 60.41 -21.90
CA GLY A 91 -4.94 61.32 -21.19
C GLY A 91 -6.13 60.64 -20.49
N ASN A 92 -6.11 60.68 -19.14
CA ASN A 92 -7.19 60.46 -18.16
C ASN A 92 -8.53 61.19 -18.48
N GLU A 93 -9.70 60.98 -17.84
CA GLU A 93 -10.33 59.94 -16.99
C GLU A 93 -11.76 60.46 -16.63
N TYR A 94 -12.65 59.63 -16.07
CA TYR A 94 -13.93 59.99 -15.40
C TYR A 94 -15.11 60.69 -16.13
N GLY A 95 -16.24 59.97 -16.23
CA GLY A 95 -17.52 60.39 -15.59
C GLY A 95 -18.62 61.08 -16.43
N GLY A 96 -19.89 60.68 -16.22
CA GLY A 96 -21.08 61.46 -16.62
C GLY A 96 -22.29 60.64 -17.12
N THR A 97 -23.43 60.70 -16.43
CA THR A 97 -24.71 60.03 -16.74
C THR A 97 -25.79 60.98 -17.33
N PHE A 98 -26.97 60.41 -17.66
CA PHE A 98 -28.25 61.02 -18.12
C PHE A 98 -28.41 61.28 -19.65
N ALA A 99 -29.60 61.20 -20.27
CA ALA A 99 -30.86 60.48 -19.98
C ALA A 99 -31.89 60.63 -21.14
N GLY A 100 -32.89 59.75 -21.20
CA GLY A 100 -34.16 59.89 -21.95
C GLY A 100 -34.13 59.41 -23.42
N HIS A 101 -35.20 58.91 -24.02
CA HIS A 101 -36.54 58.51 -23.57
C HIS A 101 -37.31 58.04 -24.84
N GLN A 102 -37.89 56.85 -24.86
CA GLN A 102 -39.29 56.62 -25.31
C GLN A 102 -39.69 55.15 -25.12
N LEU A 103 -40.98 54.96 -24.82
CA LEU A 103 -41.61 53.67 -24.51
C LEU A 103 -42.52 53.26 -25.67
N GLU A 104 -42.64 51.97 -25.92
CA GLU A 104 -43.96 51.33 -25.91
C GLU A 104 -43.84 49.85 -25.49
N ASP A 105 -44.87 49.37 -24.81
CA ASP A 105 -44.86 48.15 -23.98
C ASP A 105 -45.76 47.06 -24.60
N THR A 106 -45.32 45.80 -24.54
CA THR A 106 -46.22 44.63 -24.46
C THR A 106 -45.42 43.33 -24.23
N GLY A 107 -45.60 42.67 -23.08
CA GLY A 107 -45.26 41.24 -22.92
C GLY A 107 -44.34 40.91 -21.74
N PHE A 108 -44.90 40.78 -20.54
CA PHE A 108 -44.18 40.43 -19.32
C PHE A 108 -43.64 38.98 -19.31
N GLY A 109 -42.42 38.79 -18.79
CA GLY A 109 -41.82 37.46 -18.54
C GLY A 109 -40.43 37.53 -17.92
N TYR A 110 -40.33 37.93 -16.65
CA TYR A 110 -39.04 38.17 -15.95
C TYR A 110 -38.10 36.96 -15.92
N GLY A 111 -36.85 37.16 -16.35
CA GLY A 111 -35.72 36.25 -16.15
C GLY A 111 -34.41 37.03 -16.00
N THR A 112 -33.82 37.02 -14.81
CA THR A 112 -32.58 37.76 -14.50
C THR A 112 -31.36 37.21 -15.27
N PRO A 113 -30.36 38.05 -15.62
CA PRO A 113 -29.14 37.56 -16.24
C PRO A 113 -28.38 36.64 -15.27
N ARG A 114 -28.23 35.35 -15.62
CA ARG A 114 -27.31 34.46 -14.89
C ARG A 114 -25.86 34.92 -15.13
N PRO A 115 -25.00 34.95 -14.09
CA PRO A 115 -23.58 35.15 -14.29
C PRO A 115 -22.98 34.00 -15.11
N ALA A 116 -21.83 34.25 -15.75
CA ALA A 116 -21.14 33.31 -16.62
C ALA A 116 -21.06 31.90 -16.01
N SER A 117 -21.48 30.90 -16.78
CA SER A 117 -21.61 29.52 -16.31
C SER A 117 -20.27 28.97 -15.83
N THR A 118 -20.26 28.46 -14.61
CA THR A 118 -19.20 27.56 -14.14
C THR A 118 -19.18 26.34 -15.06
N VAL A 119 -18.08 26.15 -15.80
CA VAL A 119 -17.90 25.01 -16.70
C VAL A 119 -17.94 23.73 -15.86
N ASP A 120 -18.91 22.85 -16.11
CA ASP A 120 -18.95 21.57 -15.41
C ASP A 120 -17.77 20.70 -15.86
N SER A 121 -17.10 20.09 -14.90
CA SER A 121 -15.88 19.32 -15.13
C SER A 121 -16.13 18.06 -15.94
N GLU A 122 -17.31 17.44 -15.81
CA GLU A 122 -17.69 16.22 -16.52
C GLU A 122 -18.10 16.49 -17.98
N GLU A 123 -18.93 17.51 -18.20
CA GLU A 123 -19.28 17.99 -19.56
C GLU A 123 -18.02 18.40 -20.34
N SER A 124 -17.06 19.03 -19.65
CA SER A 124 -15.75 19.35 -20.23
C SER A 124 -14.93 18.11 -20.64
N TRP A 125 -15.15 16.93 -20.04
CA TRP A 125 -14.40 15.71 -20.32
C TRP A 125 -15.01 14.92 -21.47
N LEU A 126 -16.34 14.75 -21.52
CA LEU A 126 -17.01 14.17 -22.68
C LEU A 126 -16.67 14.92 -23.96
N ARG A 127 -16.65 16.27 -23.89
CA ARG A 127 -16.26 17.15 -24.99
C ARG A 127 -14.77 17.03 -25.38
N ARG A 128 -13.87 16.56 -24.51
CA ARG A 128 -12.47 16.25 -24.88
C ARG A 128 -12.33 14.95 -25.67
N GLN A 129 -13.22 13.98 -25.47
CA GLN A 129 -13.14 12.68 -26.14
C GLN A 129 -13.80 12.68 -27.53
N GLN A 130 -14.65 13.66 -27.86
CA GLN A 130 -15.27 13.77 -29.18
C GLN A 130 -14.35 14.44 -30.22
N PRO A 131 -14.25 13.89 -31.45
CA PRO A 131 -13.57 14.55 -32.56
C PRO A 131 -14.21 15.92 -32.85
N GLY A 132 -13.45 17.01 -32.71
CA GLY A 132 -13.92 18.37 -32.98
C GLY A 132 -14.47 19.16 -31.78
N GLY A 133 -14.38 18.66 -30.55
CA GLY A 133 -14.94 19.32 -29.36
C GLY A 133 -14.30 20.64 -28.92
N ALA A 134 -13.24 21.14 -29.58
CA ALA A 134 -12.58 22.40 -29.23
C ALA A 134 -13.52 23.63 -29.38
N PRO A 135 -13.33 24.72 -28.59
CA PRO A 135 -14.03 25.98 -28.80
C PRO A 135 -13.45 26.72 -30.01
N GLY A 136 -13.71 26.22 -31.23
CA GLY A 136 -13.05 26.69 -32.44
C GLY A 136 -13.52 26.06 -33.75
N GLY A 137 -14.81 25.71 -33.87
CA GLY A 137 -15.43 25.26 -35.12
C GLY A 137 -15.08 23.83 -35.59
N LEU A 138 -15.89 23.34 -36.53
CA LEU A 138 -15.72 22.02 -37.17
C LEU A 138 -14.59 22.05 -38.22
N LYS A 139 -13.33 22.06 -37.78
CA LYS A 139 -12.20 21.69 -38.66
C LYS A 139 -12.37 20.22 -39.07
N ARG A 140 -12.55 19.94 -40.37
CA ARG A 140 -12.42 18.59 -40.93
C ARG A 140 -10.94 18.24 -41.02
N TYR A 141 -10.49 17.36 -40.14
CA TYR A 141 -9.16 16.77 -40.16
C TYR A 141 -9.06 15.64 -41.19
N ALA A 142 -7.85 15.32 -41.65
CA ALA A 142 -7.62 14.15 -42.50
C ALA A 142 -7.85 12.85 -41.72
N THR A 143 -8.15 11.74 -42.41
CA THR A 143 -8.26 10.41 -41.79
C THR A 143 -7.19 9.46 -42.30
N ARG A 144 -6.55 8.73 -41.38
CA ARG A 144 -5.60 7.65 -41.68
C ARG A 144 -6.24 6.30 -41.41
N LYS A 145 -6.07 5.34 -42.33
CA LYS A 145 -6.50 3.94 -42.11
C LYS A 145 -5.44 3.21 -41.28
N VAL A 146 -5.78 2.79 -40.07
CA VAL A 146 -4.89 1.96 -39.23
C VAL A 146 -5.31 0.50 -39.31
N LYS A 147 -4.37 -0.38 -39.65
CA LYS A 147 -4.60 -1.84 -39.71
C LYS A 147 -4.65 -2.44 -38.31
N LEU A 148 -5.57 -3.37 -38.08
CA LEU A 148 -5.63 -4.11 -36.83
C LEU A 148 -4.51 -5.17 -36.76
N VAL A 149 -3.78 -5.20 -35.65
CA VAL A 149 -2.79 -6.24 -35.36
C VAL A 149 -3.52 -7.58 -35.23
N GLN A 150 -3.06 -8.58 -36.00
CA GLN A 150 -3.72 -9.88 -36.15
C GLN A 150 -5.24 -9.78 -36.42
N GLY A 151 -5.65 -8.74 -37.17
CA GLY A 151 -7.05 -8.53 -37.58
C GLY A 151 -8.05 -8.20 -36.46
N SER A 152 -7.60 -8.01 -35.22
CA SER A 152 -8.50 -7.85 -34.06
C SER A 152 -8.05 -6.84 -33.01
N VAL A 153 -6.75 -6.56 -32.88
CA VAL A 153 -6.21 -5.64 -31.86
C VAL A 153 -5.91 -4.27 -32.47
N LEU A 154 -6.50 -3.21 -31.91
CA LEU A 154 -6.14 -1.84 -32.24
C LEU A 154 -4.91 -1.44 -31.41
N SER A 155 -3.75 -1.36 -32.06
CA SER A 155 -2.46 -0.91 -31.50
C SER A 155 -1.90 0.16 -32.43
N VAL A 156 -1.66 1.36 -31.90
CA VAL A 156 -1.48 2.57 -32.68
C VAL A 156 -0.42 3.46 -32.06
N ASP A 157 0.48 4.03 -32.88
CA ASP A 157 1.40 5.08 -32.46
C ASP A 157 0.83 6.48 -32.78
N TYR A 158 0.86 7.37 -31.78
CA TYR A 158 0.52 8.79 -31.90
C TYR A 158 1.73 9.66 -31.55
N PRO A 159 2.05 10.72 -32.32
CA PRO A 159 3.12 11.64 -31.97
C PRO A 159 2.80 12.35 -30.65
N VAL A 160 3.81 12.58 -29.82
CA VAL A 160 3.67 13.42 -28.61
C VAL A 160 3.76 14.91 -28.95
N PRO A 161 3.15 15.80 -28.15
CA PRO A 161 3.33 17.25 -28.29
C PRO A 161 4.80 17.66 -28.39
N SER A 162 5.09 18.65 -29.22
CA SER A 162 6.44 19.13 -29.55
C SER A 162 7.19 19.58 -28.30
N ALA A 163 6.47 20.17 -27.33
CA ALA A 163 7.03 20.56 -26.03
C ALA A 163 7.54 19.37 -25.19
N ILE A 164 6.89 18.20 -25.28
CA ILE A 164 7.33 16.97 -24.60
C ILE A 164 8.51 16.37 -25.35
N LYS A 165 8.39 16.22 -26.67
CA LYS A 165 9.46 15.71 -27.55
C LYS A 165 10.77 16.50 -27.40
N ASN A 166 10.68 17.83 -27.33
CA ASN A 166 11.84 18.72 -27.20
C ASN A 166 12.37 18.84 -25.76
N ALA A 167 11.65 18.32 -24.76
CA ALA A 167 12.13 18.25 -23.39
C ALA A 167 12.84 16.92 -23.06
N VAL A 168 12.86 15.94 -23.97
CA VAL A 168 13.75 14.77 -23.90
C VAL A 168 15.14 15.17 -24.39
N GLN A 169 16.21 14.65 -23.77
CA GLN A 169 17.57 15.00 -24.16
C GLN A 169 17.89 14.54 -25.61
N PRO A 170 18.59 15.36 -26.42
CA PRO A 170 18.93 15.03 -27.81
C PRO A 170 19.56 13.65 -28.00
N LYS A 171 20.45 13.23 -27.08
CA LYS A 171 21.13 11.92 -27.10
C LYS A 171 20.22 10.70 -27.08
N TYR A 172 18.95 10.86 -26.68
CA TYR A 172 17.92 9.81 -26.71
C TYR A 172 16.87 10.06 -27.81
N ARG A 173 16.57 11.32 -28.11
CA ARG A 173 15.59 11.72 -29.12
C ARG A 173 16.09 11.49 -30.55
N ASP A 174 17.36 11.81 -30.78
CA ASP A 174 17.98 11.89 -32.12
C ASP A 174 18.86 10.66 -32.42
N THR A 175 18.69 9.57 -31.67
CA THR A 175 19.44 8.33 -31.85
C THR A 175 19.04 7.61 -33.14
N GLU A 176 20.01 7.25 -33.99
CA GLU A 176 19.80 6.56 -35.28
C GLU A 176 19.06 5.21 -35.16
N SER A 177 19.00 4.62 -33.96
CA SER A 177 18.35 3.32 -33.70
C SER A 177 16.83 3.28 -33.88
N GLY A 178 16.19 4.41 -34.22
CA GLY A 178 14.83 4.43 -34.80
C GLY A 178 13.69 3.91 -33.92
N THR A 179 13.87 3.74 -32.61
CA THR A 179 12.86 3.06 -31.76
C THR A 179 11.55 3.83 -31.62
N GLY A 180 11.52 5.14 -31.90
CA GLY A 180 10.32 5.99 -31.87
C GLY A 180 9.71 6.21 -30.47
N GLU A 181 10.20 5.54 -29.44
CA GLU A 181 9.63 5.50 -28.09
C GLU A 181 9.60 6.86 -27.36
N PHE A 182 10.49 7.77 -27.77
CA PHE A 182 10.63 9.14 -27.29
C PHE A 182 9.82 10.16 -28.10
N VAL A 183 9.30 9.76 -29.26
CA VAL A 183 8.61 10.64 -30.22
C VAL A 183 7.12 10.29 -30.33
N ASN A 184 6.79 9.01 -30.18
CA ASN A 184 5.44 8.50 -30.26
C ASN A 184 5.03 7.82 -28.95
N MET A 185 3.82 8.10 -28.48
CA MET A 185 3.13 7.31 -27.46
C MET A 185 2.33 6.21 -28.18
N ARG A 186 2.46 4.96 -27.76
CA ARG A 186 1.66 3.85 -28.27
C ARG A 186 0.40 3.72 -27.44
N TYR A 187 -0.74 3.52 -28.10
CA TYR A 187 -2.02 3.19 -27.50
C TYR A 187 -2.46 1.80 -27.98
N THR A 188 -2.94 0.97 -27.07
CA THR A 188 -3.56 -0.33 -27.37
C THR A 188 -4.91 -0.43 -26.65
N ALA A 189 -5.97 -0.71 -27.41
CA ALA A 189 -7.29 -0.99 -26.86
C ALA A 189 -7.39 -2.50 -26.52
N ALA A 190 -7.41 -2.84 -25.23
CA ALA A 190 -7.52 -4.22 -24.78
C ALA A 190 -9.00 -4.63 -24.65
N THR A 191 -9.51 -5.36 -25.63
CA THR A 191 -10.89 -5.90 -25.70
C THR A 191 -10.99 -7.33 -25.16
N CYS A 192 -10.17 -7.67 -24.16
CA CYS A 192 -10.03 -9.02 -23.61
C CYS A 192 -9.84 -9.00 -22.08
N ASP A 193 -9.96 -10.18 -21.45
CA ASP A 193 -9.60 -10.38 -20.05
C ASP A 193 -8.08 -10.23 -19.84
N PRO A 194 -7.60 -9.74 -18.67
CA PRO A 194 -6.19 -9.82 -18.29
C PRO A 194 -5.49 -11.15 -18.57
N ASN A 195 -6.19 -12.28 -18.43
CA ASN A 195 -5.62 -13.61 -18.68
C ASN A 195 -5.36 -13.89 -20.17
N ASP A 196 -6.10 -13.21 -21.05
CA ASP A 196 -6.11 -13.35 -22.50
C ASP A 196 -5.24 -12.30 -23.20
N PHE A 197 -4.76 -11.27 -22.50
CA PHE A 197 -3.79 -10.30 -23.00
C PHE A 197 -2.43 -10.99 -23.21
N THR A 198 -2.27 -11.61 -24.38
CA THR A 198 -1.13 -12.47 -24.72
C THR A 198 -0.70 -12.28 -26.18
N LEU A 199 0.55 -12.65 -26.48
CA LEU A 199 1.12 -12.63 -27.83
C LEU A 199 0.32 -13.46 -28.85
N LYS A 200 -0.35 -14.53 -28.38
CA LYS A 200 -1.22 -15.38 -29.22
C LYS A 200 -2.50 -14.67 -29.68
N ASN A 201 -2.94 -13.67 -28.91
CA ASN A 201 -4.15 -12.88 -29.17
C ASN A 201 -3.79 -11.48 -29.71
N GLY A 202 -2.58 -11.29 -30.23
CA GLY A 202 -2.12 -10.03 -30.85
C GLY A 202 -1.64 -8.94 -29.91
N TYR A 203 -1.60 -9.18 -28.59
CA TYR A 203 -1.16 -8.20 -27.61
C TYR A 203 0.33 -8.36 -27.28
N ASP A 204 1.10 -7.29 -27.44
CA ASP A 204 2.55 -7.22 -27.17
C ASP A 204 2.93 -5.86 -26.58
N LEU A 205 4.08 -5.77 -25.89
CA LEU A 205 4.55 -4.59 -25.16
C LEU A 205 5.91 -4.12 -25.68
N ARG A 206 6.12 -2.80 -25.74
CA ARG A 206 7.33 -2.16 -26.26
C ARG A 206 8.66 -2.74 -25.70
N PRO A 207 8.83 -3.01 -24.40
CA PRO A 207 10.08 -3.57 -23.88
C PRO A 207 10.42 -4.92 -24.55
N ARG A 208 9.43 -5.78 -24.77
CA ARG A 208 9.62 -7.08 -25.42
C ARG A 208 9.85 -6.93 -26.93
N MET A 209 9.14 -6.01 -27.58
CA MET A 209 9.33 -5.68 -28.99
C MET A 209 10.76 -5.17 -29.28
N TYR A 210 11.35 -4.40 -28.37
CA TYR A 210 12.76 -3.97 -28.43
C TYR A 210 13.75 -5.00 -27.85
N ASN A 211 13.31 -6.24 -27.58
CA ASN A 211 14.12 -7.33 -27.03
C ASN A 211 14.85 -6.99 -25.71
N ARG A 212 14.25 -6.16 -24.85
CA ARG A 212 14.79 -5.75 -23.55
C ARG A 212 14.36 -6.71 -22.44
N HIS A 213 15.34 -7.23 -21.68
CA HIS A 213 15.06 -7.96 -20.43
C HIS A 213 14.56 -7.00 -19.35
N THR A 214 13.42 -7.30 -18.74
CA THR A 214 12.90 -6.52 -17.60
C THR A 214 13.45 -7.13 -16.31
N GLU A 215 14.27 -6.38 -15.56
CA GLU A 215 14.71 -6.78 -14.23
C GLU A 215 13.69 -6.36 -13.17
N LEU A 216 13.26 -5.10 -13.24
CA LEU A 216 12.30 -4.50 -12.32
C LEU A 216 11.04 -4.08 -13.05
N LEU A 217 9.90 -4.64 -12.62
CA LEU A 217 8.57 -4.12 -12.94
C LEU A 217 8.02 -3.40 -11.71
N ILE A 218 7.99 -2.07 -11.74
CA ILE A 218 7.51 -1.24 -10.63
C ILE A 218 6.06 -0.87 -10.90
N ALA A 219 5.13 -1.43 -10.12
CA ALA A 219 3.70 -1.21 -10.26
C ALA A 219 3.21 -0.14 -9.27
N ILE A 220 2.45 0.84 -9.77
CA ILE A 220 1.70 1.79 -8.96
C ILE A 220 0.20 1.51 -9.14
N THR A 221 -0.46 1.00 -8.10
CA THR A 221 -1.91 0.84 -8.06
C THR A 221 -2.57 2.17 -7.71
N TYR A 222 -3.57 2.56 -8.51
CA TYR A 222 -4.32 3.80 -8.36
C TYR A 222 -5.82 3.49 -8.30
N TYR A 223 -6.53 4.12 -7.37
CA TYR A 223 -7.98 4.03 -7.21
C TYR A 223 -8.69 5.36 -7.47
N ASN A 224 -8.42 6.37 -6.64
CA ASN A 224 -9.05 7.71 -6.73
C ASN A 224 -8.20 8.83 -6.10
N GLU A 225 -6.89 8.61 -5.99
CA GLU A 225 -5.96 9.53 -5.36
C GLU A 225 -5.85 10.85 -6.13
N ASP A 226 -5.62 11.96 -5.44
CA ASP A 226 -5.43 13.25 -6.11
C ASP A 226 -4.06 13.34 -6.83
N LYS A 227 -3.93 14.34 -7.70
CA LYS A 227 -2.69 14.63 -8.43
C LYS A 227 -1.46 14.87 -7.55
N LEU A 228 -1.61 15.29 -6.29
CA LEU A 228 -0.49 15.51 -5.36
C LEU A 228 0.01 14.16 -4.82
N LEU A 229 -0.90 13.28 -4.44
CA LEU A 229 -0.63 11.91 -4.01
C LEU A 229 0.03 11.09 -5.13
N PHE A 230 -0.52 11.14 -6.34
CA PHE A 230 0.05 10.44 -7.50
C PHE A 230 1.43 11.00 -7.89
N ALA A 231 1.56 12.33 -8.06
CA ALA A 231 2.84 12.96 -8.40
C ALA A 231 3.92 12.66 -7.35
N ARG A 232 3.56 12.59 -6.06
CA ARG A 232 4.46 12.22 -4.96
C ARG A 232 5.01 10.80 -5.09
N THR A 233 4.16 9.83 -5.42
CA THR A 233 4.59 8.45 -5.67
C THR A 233 5.48 8.37 -6.90
N LEU A 234 5.00 8.89 -8.04
CA LEU A 234 5.72 8.82 -9.31
C LEU A 234 7.08 9.54 -9.25
N HIS A 235 7.15 10.73 -8.66
CA HIS A 235 8.41 11.46 -8.51
C HIS A 235 9.39 10.71 -7.60
N GLY A 236 8.93 10.09 -6.51
CA GLY A 236 9.76 9.25 -5.66
C GLY A 236 10.31 8.02 -6.39
N VAL A 237 9.51 7.40 -7.27
CA VAL A 237 9.95 6.31 -8.15
C VAL A 237 11.01 6.80 -9.14
N MET A 238 10.79 7.92 -9.83
CA MET A 238 11.77 8.51 -10.77
C MET A 238 13.11 8.84 -10.07
N GLN A 239 13.07 9.38 -8.85
CA GLN A 239 14.27 9.63 -8.04
C GLN A 239 15.01 8.33 -7.68
N ASN A 240 14.28 7.25 -7.34
CA ASN A 240 14.90 5.95 -7.06
C ASN A 240 15.53 5.34 -8.32
N ILE A 241 14.89 5.47 -9.48
CA ILE A 241 15.44 4.96 -10.76
C ILE A 241 16.71 5.74 -11.14
N ARG A 242 16.72 7.07 -10.97
CA ARG A 242 17.93 7.88 -11.10
C ARG A 242 19.06 7.38 -10.19
N ASP A 243 18.76 7.12 -8.92
CA ASP A 243 19.75 6.64 -7.96
C ASP A 243 20.32 5.25 -8.35
N ILE A 244 19.53 4.39 -9.00
CA ILE A 244 19.96 3.10 -9.56
C ILE A 244 20.85 3.30 -10.80
N VAL A 245 20.42 4.13 -11.76
CA VAL A 245 21.14 4.38 -13.01
C VAL A 245 22.51 5.03 -12.74
N ASN A 246 22.60 5.87 -11.71
CA ASN A 246 23.84 6.57 -11.32
C ASN A 246 24.75 5.76 -10.38
N LEU A 247 24.54 4.44 -10.23
CA LEU A 247 25.43 3.54 -9.48
C LEU A 247 26.79 3.37 -10.18
N LYS A 248 27.78 4.15 -9.74
CA LYS A 248 29.17 4.12 -10.26
C LYS A 248 29.89 2.77 -10.12
N LYS A 249 29.43 1.87 -9.24
CA LYS A 249 30.07 0.58 -8.91
C LYS A 249 29.09 -0.60 -9.00
N SER A 250 28.41 -0.79 -10.13
CA SER A 250 27.58 -1.99 -10.36
C SER A 250 28.11 -2.84 -11.50
N THR A 251 28.31 -4.14 -11.23
CA THR A 251 28.63 -5.16 -12.25
C THR A 251 27.39 -5.67 -13.00
N PHE A 252 26.19 -5.28 -12.56
CA PHE A 252 24.92 -5.75 -13.10
C PHE A 252 24.22 -4.69 -13.95
N TRP A 253 23.98 -3.49 -13.40
CA TRP A 253 23.01 -2.55 -13.97
C TRP A 253 23.33 -2.15 -15.41
N ASN A 254 24.59 -1.80 -15.71
CA ASN A 254 25.03 -1.42 -17.07
C ASN A 254 25.49 -2.60 -17.95
N LYS A 255 25.39 -3.86 -17.48
CA LYS A 255 25.78 -5.03 -18.27
C LYS A 255 24.73 -5.35 -19.34
N GLY A 256 25.11 -5.32 -20.61
CA GLY A 256 24.22 -5.64 -21.74
C GLY A 256 23.25 -4.51 -22.13
N GLY A 257 23.54 -3.26 -21.74
CA GLY A 257 22.75 -2.08 -22.10
C GLY A 257 22.61 -1.09 -20.94
N PRO A 258 22.08 0.12 -21.19
CA PRO A 258 21.82 1.12 -20.16
C PRO A 258 20.91 0.58 -19.05
N ALA A 259 21.25 0.87 -17.79
CA ALA A 259 20.50 0.39 -16.62
C ALA A 259 18.99 0.67 -16.66
N TRP A 260 18.58 1.82 -17.22
CA TRP A 260 17.17 2.21 -17.31
C TRP A 260 16.33 1.29 -18.21
N GLN A 261 16.92 0.65 -19.21
CA GLN A 261 16.20 -0.24 -20.14
C GLN A 261 15.72 -1.53 -19.46
N LYS A 262 16.24 -1.84 -18.25
CA LYS A 262 15.86 -3.00 -17.43
C LYS A 262 14.73 -2.69 -16.45
N ILE A 263 14.23 -1.45 -16.43
CA ILE A 263 13.26 -0.97 -15.45
C ILE A 263 12.02 -0.47 -16.19
N VAL A 264 10.86 -1.06 -15.88
CA VAL A 264 9.56 -0.67 -16.41
C VAL A 264 8.68 -0.19 -15.28
N VAL A 265 8.08 0.99 -15.43
CA VAL A 265 7.10 1.53 -14.48
C VAL A 265 5.70 1.32 -15.05
N CYS A 266 4.91 0.47 -14.42
CA CYS A 266 3.51 0.26 -14.75
C CYS A 266 2.62 1.00 -13.75
N PHE A 267 1.55 1.64 -14.21
CA PHE A 267 0.51 2.16 -13.32
C PHE A 267 -0.88 1.77 -13.80
N VAL A 268 -1.71 1.27 -12.87
CA VAL A 268 -3.00 0.66 -13.18
C VAL A 268 -4.11 1.41 -12.44
N PHE A 269 -4.92 2.14 -13.20
CA PHE A 269 -6.00 2.99 -12.70
C PHE A 269 -7.33 2.22 -12.70
N ASP A 270 -7.99 2.15 -11.54
CA ASP A 270 -9.18 1.33 -11.31
C ASP A 270 -10.52 1.95 -11.76
N GLY A 271 -10.61 2.24 -13.06
CA GLY A 271 -11.82 2.74 -13.71
C GLY A 271 -11.69 4.19 -14.17
N ILE A 272 -12.04 4.45 -15.44
CA ILE A 272 -11.97 5.79 -16.05
C ILE A 272 -12.87 6.84 -15.37
N GLU A 273 -13.96 6.41 -14.75
CA GLU A 273 -14.88 7.27 -13.99
C GLU A 273 -14.31 7.69 -12.64
N LYS A 274 -13.67 6.78 -11.89
CA LYS A 274 -13.08 7.07 -10.57
C LYS A 274 -11.68 7.71 -10.64
N ALA A 275 -11.05 7.69 -11.81
CA ALA A 275 -9.81 8.42 -12.09
C ALA A 275 -10.01 9.94 -11.97
N ASP A 276 -9.24 10.58 -11.07
CA ASP A 276 -9.16 12.04 -10.98
C ASP A 276 -8.66 12.61 -12.31
N LYS A 277 -9.46 13.51 -12.89
CA LYS A 277 -9.17 14.07 -14.21
C LYS A 277 -7.90 14.94 -14.18
N GLN A 278 -7.59 15.57 -13.04
CA GLN A 278 -6.35 16.36 -12.91
C GLN A 278 -5.10 15.48 -12.86
N THR A 279 -5.23 14.24 -12.38
CA THR A 279 -4.16 13.22 -12.44
C THR A 279 -3.95 12.74 -13.88
N LEU A 280 -5.00 12.64 -14.70
CA LEU A 280 -4.85 12.41 -16.15
C LEU A 280 -4.15 13.59 -16.84
N ASP A 281 -4.43 14.85 -16.44
CA ASP A 281 -3.72 16.03 -16.95
C ASP A 281 -2.20 15.98 -16.60
N VAL A 282 -1.83 15.45 -15.42
CA VAL A 282 -0.42 15.20 -15.04
C VAL A 282 0.22 14.14 -15.94
N LEU A 283 -0.50 13.05 -16.26
CA LEU A 283 -0.03 12.01 -17.19
C LEU A 283 0.16 12.53 -18.61
N ALA A 284 -0.74 13.41 -19.07
CA ALA A 284 -0.59 14.10 -20.34
C ALA A 284 0.64 15.03 -20.34
N THR A 285 0.88 15.75 -19.25
CA THR A 285 2.03 16.66 -19.08
C THR A 285 3.39 15.94 -19.23
N ILE A 286 3.47 14.65 -18.87
CA ILE A 286 4.70 13.82 -19.02
C ILE A 286 4.72 12.95 -20.30
N GLY A 287 3.66 12.99 -21.12
CA GLY A 287 3.57 12.34 -22.43
C GLY A 287 3.01 10.91 -22.46
N VAL A 288 2.54 10.39 -21.32
CA VAL A 288 2.06 9.00 -21.20
C VAL A 288 0.54 8.87 -21.40
N PHE A 289 -0.16 9.99 -21.58
CA PHE A 289 -1.58 10.03 -21.91
C PHE A 289 -1.88 11.15 -22.92
N GLN A 290 -2.94 11.00 -23.72
CA GLN A 290 -3.50 12.05 -24.59
C GLN A 290 -5.02 11.96 -24.59
N ASP A 291 -5.70 13.11 -24.65
CA ASP A 291 -7.16 13.18 -24.79
C ASP A 291 -7.62 12.87 -26.23
N GLY A 292 -8.77 12.21 -26.38
CA GLY A 292 -9.44 11.98 -27.67
C GLY A 292 -9.04 10.71 -28.42
N ILE A 293 -8.09 9.93 -27.91
CA ILE A 293 -7.65 8.66 -28.53
C ILE A 293 -8.33 7.42 -27.91
N VAL A 294 -8.95 7.57 -26.74
CA VAL A 294 -9.66 6.50 -26.02
C VAL A 294 -10.85 5.98 -26.84
N LYS A 295 -10.92 4.66 -27.09
CA LYS A 295 -11.99 4.02 -27.88
C LYS A 295 -12.80 3.06 -27.00
N LYS A 296 -14.10 3.34 -26.81
CA LYS A 296 -15.00 2.51 -25.98
C LYS A 296 -15.09 1.06 -26.45
N GLU A 297 -15.03 0.88 -27.76
CA GLU A 297 -15.30 -0.39 -28.43
C GLU A 297 -14.42 -0.50 -29.68
N VAL A 298 -13.95 -1.72 -29.98
CA VAL A 298 -13.23 -2.05 -31.21
C VAL A 298 -13.87 -3.31 -31.79
N ASN A 299 -14.40 -3.21 -33.02
CA ASN A 299 -14.93 -4.33 -33.78
C ASN A 299 -16.01 -5.15 -33.02
N GLY A 300 -17.05 -4.50 -32.47
CA GLY A 300 -18.13 -5.16 -31.75
C GLY A 300 -17.81 -5.56 -30.30
N LYS A 301 -16.57 -5.31 -29.83
CA LYS A 301 -16.10 -5.71 -28.49
C LYS A 301 -15.78 -4.50 -27.63
N GLU A 302 -16.39 -4.44 -26.45
CA GLU A 302 -16.10 -3.43 -25.43
C GLU A 302 -14.62 -3.47 -25.02
N THR A 303 -13.98 -2.30 -24.93
CA THR A 303 -12.63 -2.17 -24.41
C THR A 303 -12.67 -2.35 -22.88
N VAL A 304 -11.93 -3.34 -22.38
CA VAL A 304 -11.83 -3.64 -20.94
C VAL A 304 -10.79 -2.74 -20.27
N ALA A 305 -9.70 -2.43 -20.97
CA ALA A 305 -8.69 -1.46 -20.54
C ALA A 305 -7.99 -0.78 -21.72
N HIS A 306 -7.52 0.44 -21.47
CA HIS A 306 -6.70 1.25 -22.37
C HIS A 306 -5.25 1.18 -21.90
N VAL A 307 -4.37 0.69 -22.75
CA VAL A 307 -2.94 0.56 -22.45
C VAL A 307 -2.17 1.61 -23.24
N PHE A 308 -1.40 2.46 -22.56
CA PHE A 308 -0.52 3.45 -23.18
C PHE A 308 0.94 3.17 -22.82
N GLU A 309 1.84 3.29 -23.79
CA GLU A 309 3.28 3.09 -23.58
C GLU A 309 4.07 4.29 -24.11
N TYR A 310 4.93 4.87 -23.28
CA TYR A 310 5.82 5.99 -23.64
C TYR A 310 7.08 5.98 -22.78
N THR A 311 8.21 6.44 -23.33
CA THR A 311 9.48 6.58 -22.58
C THR A 311 9.75 8.06 -22.32
N THR A 312 9.75 8.47 -21.05
CA THR A 312 9.85 9.89 -20.66
C THR A 312 10.99 10.14 -19.67
N GLN A 313 11.56 11.35 -19.70
CA GLN A 313 12.45 11.89 -18.67
C GLN A 313 11.73 12.89 -17.76
N LEU A 314 10.47 13.21 -18.06
CA LEU A 314 9.69 14.22 -17.35
C LEU A 314 9.11 13.68 -16.05
N SER A 315 9.01 14.54 -15.05
CA SER A 315 8.37 14.20 -13.77
C SER A 315 7.75 15.44 -13.14
N VAL A 316 6.54 15.31 -12.60
CA VAL A 316 5.88 16.37 -11.84
C VAL A 316 6.10 16.13 -10.35
N THR A 317 6.57 17.15 -9.63
CA THR A 317 6.79 17.09 -8.18
C THR A 317 5.48 17.18 -7.38
N PRO A 318 5.47 16.82 -6.09
CA PRO A 318 4.33 17.09 -5.19
C PRO A 318 3.89 18.56 -5.14
N ASN A 319 4.78 19.50 -5.49
CA ASN A 319 4.49 20.94 -5.52
C ASN A 319 3.97 21.40 -6.90
N GLN A 320 3.58 20.48 -7.78
CA GLN A 320 3.11 20.73 -9.15
C GLN A 320 4.13 21.47 -10.04
N GLN A 321 5.43 21.35 -9.73
CA GLN A 321 6.52 21.82 -10.59
C GLN A 321 6.96 20.70 -11.53
N LEU A 322 7.04 20.99 -12.84
CA LEU A 322 7.55 20.09 -13.86
C LEU A 322 9.09 20.08 -13.86
N ILE A 323 9.68 18.92 -13.64
CA ILE A 323 11.11 18.67 -13.80
C ILE A 323 11.37 18.24 -15.25
N ARG A 324 12.30 18.95 -15.89
CA ARG A 324 12.83 18.65 -17.22
C ARG A 324 14.31 18.30 -17.09
N PRO A 325 14.88 17.38 -17.89
CA PRO A 325 16.31 17.17 -17.94
C PRO A 325 16.99 18.42 -18.54
N THR A 326 18.02 18.94 -17.86
CA THR A 326 18.73 20.16 -18.28
C THR A 326 20.15 19.91 -18.75
N ASP A 327 20.80 18.88 -18.20
CA ASP A 327 22.20 18.55 -18.41
C ASP A 327 22.46 17.07 -18.11
N ASP A 328 23.70 16.62 -18.31
CA ASP A 328 24.15 15.27 -17.98
C ASP A 328 24.61 15.13 -16.51
N SER A 329 24.08 15.97 -15.62
CA SER A 329 24.37 15.88 -14.19
C SER A 329 23.78 14.60 -13.57
N PRO A 330 24.39 14.06 -12.49
CA PRO A 330 23.80 12.98 -11.69
C PRO A 330 22.45 13.31 -11.04
N GLN A 331 21.99 14.57 -11.13
CA GLN A 331 20.72 15.04 -10.61
C GLN A 331 19.58 14.89 -11.64
N THR A 332 19.90 14.91 -12.94
CA THR A 332 18.97 14.71 -14.05
C THR A 332 18.29 13.34 -13.99
N LEU A 333 17.00 13.31 -14.32
CA LEU A 333 16.21 12.07 -14.36
C LEU A 333 16.54 11.27 -15.64
N PRO A 334 16.82 9.96 -15.51
CA PRO A 334 17.03 9.10 -16.67
C PRO A 334 15.71 8.85 -17.42
N PRO A 335 15.77 8.37 -18.67
CA PRO A 335 14.61 7.81 -19.34
C PRO A 335 13.94 6.71 -18.52
N VAL A 336 12.62 6.68 -18.50
CA VAL A 336 11.85 5.60 -17.88
C VAL A 336 10.75 5.16 -18.85
N GLN A 337 10.75 3.88 -19.18
CA GLN A 337 9.70 3.24 -19.98
C GLN A 337 8.47 3.04 -19.09
N MET A 338 7.37 3.72 -19.44
CA MET A 338 6.12 3.67 -18.71
C MET A 338 5.07 2.85 -19.45
N ILE A 339 4.22 2.15 -18.67
CA ILE A 339 3.02 1.44 -19.13
C ILE A 339 1.84 1.93 -18.28
N PHE A 340 0.94 2.72 -18.87
CA PHE A 340 -0.30 3.16 -18.24
C PHE A 340 -1.45 2.24 -18.62
N CYS A 341 -2.11 1.63 -17.65
CA CYS A 341 -3.32 0.85 -17.84
C CYS A 341 -4.52 1.53 -17.19
N LEU A 342 -5.38 2.16 -18.00
CA LEU A 342 -6.63 2.78 -17.57
C LEU A 342 -7.78 1.81 -17.82
N LYS A 343 -8.33 1.19 -16.76
CA LYS A 343 -9.44 0.24 -16.91
C LYS A 343 -10.74 0.98 -17.25
N GLN A 344 -11.58 0.37 -18.07
CA GLN A 344 -12.88 0.95 -18.44
C GLN A 344 -13.84 0.96 -17.24
N LYS A 345 -13.81 -0.08 -16.40
CA LYS A 345 -14.71 -0.27 -15.25
C LYS A 345 -13.93 -0.42 -13.94
N ASN A 346 -14.47 0.10 -12.86
CA ASN A 346 -13.96 -0.10 -11.49
C ASN A 346 -14.12 -1.57 -11.10
N SER A 347 -13.01 -2.29 -11.02
CA SER A 347 -12.96 -3.75 -10.82
C SER A 347 -12.15 -4.16 -9.59
N LYS A 348 -11.75 -3.19 -8.74
CA LYS A 348 -10.99 -3.34 -7.49
C LYS A 348 -9.52 -3.72 -7.67
N LYS A 349 -8.75 -3.52 -6.58
CA LYS A 349 -7.29 -3.71 -6.48
C LYS A 349 -6.82 -5.08 -7.01
N ILE A 350 -7.49 -6.17 -6.63
CA ILE A 350 -7.11 -7.53 -7.04
C ILE A 350 -7.15 -7.68 -8.57
N ASN A 351 -8.11 -7.06 -9.24
CA ASN A 351 -8.16 -7.03 -10.71
C ASN A 351 -7.06 -6.16 -11.34
N SER A 352 -6.69 -5.03 -10.70
CA SER A 352 -5.52 -4.25 -11.12
C SER A 352 -4.22 -5.07 -11.01
N HIS A 353 -4.10 -5.91 -9.99
CA HIS A 353 -3.01 -6.89 -9.89
C HIS A 353 -3.11 -8.02 -10.92
N ARG A 354 -4.31 -8.39 -11.39
CA ARG A 354 -4.46 -9.37 -12.49
C ARG A 354 -3.93 -8.81 -13.82
N TRP A 355 -4.23 -7.54 -14.13
CA TRP A 355 -3.57 -6.82 -15.22
C TRP A 355 -2.04 -6.79 -15.05
N LEU A 356 -1.54 -6.47 -13.86
CA LEU A 356 -0.10 -6.45 -13.62
C LEU A 356 0.57 -7.80 -13.85
N PHE A 357 0.08 -8.88 -13.23
CA PHE A 357 0.81 -10.16 -13.22
C PHE A 357 0.46 -11.07 -14.41
N ASN A 358 -0.82 -11.20 -14.76
CA ASN A 358 -1.27 -12.17 -15.78
C ASN A 358 -1.25 -11.61 -17.20
N ALA A 359 -1.37 -10.29 -17.38
CA ALA A 359 -1.17 -9.62 -18.66
C ALA A 359 0.29 -9.16 -18.80
N PHE A 360 0.69 -8.08 -18.11
CA PHE A 360 1.96 -7.42 -18.38
C PHE A 360 3.17 -8.23 -17.91
N GLY A 361 3.17 -8.71 -16.67
CA GLY A 361 4.22 -9.56 -16.11
C GLY A 361 4.43 -10.84 -16.91
N ARG A 362 3.37 -11.42 -17.48
CA ARG A 362 3.45 -12.61 -18.33
C ARG A 362 4.16 -12.37 -19.66
N ILE A 363 4.06 -11.17 -20.23
CA ILE A 363 4.73 -10.77 -21.48
C ILE A 363 6.17 -10.30 -21.20
N LEU A 364 6.38 -9.54 -20.12
CA LEU A 364 7.68 -8.96 -19.76
C LEU A 364 8.62 -9.95 -19.03
N ASN A 365 8.04 -10.97 -18.38
CA ASN A 365 8.71 -11.95 -17.52
C ASN A 365 9.78 -11.32 -16.58
N PRO A 366 9.40 -10.35 -15.73
CA PRO A 366 10.36 -9.63 -14.88
C PRO A 366 10.96 -10.56 -13.82
N GLU A 367 12.17 -10.28 -13.34
CA GLU A 367 12.71 -11.04 -12.20
C GLU A 367 12.02 -10.62 -10.89
N VAL A 368 11.83 -9.31 -10.66
CA VAL A 368 11.17 -8.76 -9.47
C VAL A 368 10.07 -7.75 -9.85
N CYS A 369 8.88 -7.94 -9.30
CA CYS A 369 7.80 -6.97 -9.31
C CYS A 369 7.76 -6.21 -7.98
N ILE A 370 7.81 -4.87 -8.01
CA ILE A 370 7.59 -4.01 -6.84
C ILE A 370 6.15 -3.49 -6.90
N LEU A 371 5.45 -3.49 -5.77
CA LEU A 371 4.10 -2.94 -5.61
C LEU A 371 4.15 -1.66 -4.75
N LEU A 372 3.48 -0.62 -5.24
CA LEU A 372 3.28 0.67 -4.58
C LEU A 372 1.80 1.06 -4.72
N ASP A 373 1.17 1.53 -3.64
CA ASP A 373 -0.11 2.24 -3.76
C ASP A 373 0.15 3.73 -4.00
N ALA A 374 -0.64 4.37 -4.88
CA ALA A 374 -0.59 5.81 -5.09
C ALA A 374 -0.78 6.58 -3.76
N GLY A 375 -0.05 7.69 -3.61
CA GLY A 375 0.10 8.40 -2.33
C GLY A 375 1.27 7.93 -1.47
N THR A 376 1.74 6.68 -1.62
CA THR A 376 2.93 6.17 -0.94
C THR A 376 4.20 6.69 -1.62
N LYS A 377 5.07 7.33 -0.85
CA LYS A 377 6.34 7.89 -1.33
C LYS A 377 7.50 6.94 -0.98
N PRO A 378 8.16 6.29 -1.95
CA PRO A 378 9.38 5.54 -1.66
C PRO A 378 10.49 6.49 -1.21
N GLY A 379 11.22 6.13 -0.16
CA GLY A 379 12.41 6.85 0.32
C GLY A 379 13.57 6.76 -0.66
N ALA A 380 14.62 7.56 -0.45
CA ALA A 380 15.82 7.53 -1.27
C ALA A 380 16.45 6.12 -1.27
N LYS A 381 16.82 5.61 -2.45
CA LYS A 381 17.36 4.25 -2.68
C LYS A 381 16.51 3.09 -2.13
N SER A 382 15.26 3.31 -1.74
CA SER A 382 14.43 2.26 -1.15
C SER A 382 14.03 1.17 -2.15
N LEU A 383 13.88 1.50 -3.44
CA LEU A 383 13.62 0.50 -4.49
C LEU A 383 14.87 -0.32 -4.81
N LEU A 384 16.05 0.33 -4.78
CA LEU A 384 17.34 -0.35 -4.89
C LEU A 384 17.54 -1.34 -3.72
N ALA A 385 17.29 -0.92 -2.48
CA ALA A 385 17.42 -1.78 -1.30
C ALA A 385 16.48 -2.99 -1.33
N LEU A 386 15.26 -2.84 -1.89
CA LEU A 386 14.39 -4.00 -2.15
C LEU A 386 15.04 -4.95 -3.17
N TRP A 387 15.46 -4.44 -4.33
CA TRP A 387 16.10 -5.25 -5.38
C TRP A 387 17.38 -5.95 -4.89
N GLU A 388 18.25 -5.26 -4.15
CA GLU A 388 19.48 -5.80 -3.55
C GLU A 388 19.18 -7.04 -2.68
N GLY A 389 18.02 -7.07 -2.00
CA GLY A 389 17.56 -8.24 -1.25
C GLY A 389 17.31 -9.46 -2.15
N PHE A 390 16.66 -9.28 -3.30
CA PHE A 390 16.43 -10.36 -4.27
C PHE A 390 17.70 -10.73 -5.06
N TYR A 391 18.60 -9.78 -5.29
CA TYR A 391 19.86 -10.03 -5.97
C TYR A 391 20.81 -10.87 -5.10
N ASN A 392 20.87 -10.60 -3.80
CA ASN A 392 21.73 -11.33 -2.86
C ASN A 392 21.12 -12.66 -2.37
N ASP A 393 19.80 -12.86 -2.43
CA ASP A 393 19.15 -14.10 -1.99
C ASP A 393 18.24 -14.71 -3.07
N LYS A 394 18.75 -15.73 -3.77
CA LYS A 394 18.04 -16.42 -4.86
C LYS A 394 16.76 -17.14 -4.44
N ASP A 395 16.61 -17.49 -3.16
CA ASP A 395 15.47 -18.22 -2.60
C ASP A 395 14.47 -17.25 -1.92
N LEU A 396 14.74 -15.94 -1.93
CA LEU A 396 13.79 -14.91 -1.51
C LEU A 396 12.64 -14.80 -2.53
N GLY A 397 11.41 -15.09 -2.07
CA GLY A 397 10.21 -15.02 -2.91
C GLY A 397 9.47 -13.69 -2.80
N GLY A 398 9.61 -12.98 -1.67
CA GLY A 398 8.98 -11.68 -1.46
C GLY A 398 9.59 -10.90 -0.29
N ALA A 399 9.47 -9.58 -0.33
CA ALA A 399 9.99 -8.68 0.69
C ALA A 399 9.12 -7.43 0.86
N CYS A 400 9.24 -6.74 2.00
CA CYS A 400 8.67 -5.41 2.19
C CYS A 400 9.64 -4.49 2.91
N GLY A 401 9.48 -3.19 2.68
CA GLY A 401 10.20 -2.15 3.42
C GLY A 401 9.43 -1.67 4.66
N GLU A 402 10.05 -0.74 5.38
CA GLU A 402 9.43 0.00 6.49
C GLU A 402 8.37 0.96 5.93
N ILE A 403 7.09 0.73 6.22
CA ILE A 403 6.05 1.74 6.00
C ILE A 403 5.92 2.59 7.27
N HIS A 404 6.02 3.91 7.13
CA HIS A 404 5.79 4.84 8.24
C HIS A 404 4.84 5.99 7.86
N ALA A 405 4.20 6.56 8.88
CA ALA A 405 3.29 7.67 8.70
C ALA A 405 4.04 8.94 8.24
N MET A 406 3.42 9.73 7.36
CA MET A 406 3.85 11.09 7.08
C MET A 406 3.51 12.00 8.25
N LEU A 407 4.51 12.53 8.94
CA LEU A 407 4.32 13.35 10.15
C LEU A 407 4.15 14.85 9.84
N GLY A 408 4.26 15.25 8.57
CA GLY A 408 4.27 16.65 8.14
C GLY A 408 5.58 17.38 8.49
N LYS A 409 5.75 18.60 7.96
CA LYS A 409 6.96 19.41 8.19
C LYS A 409 7.13 19.72 9.68
N GLY A 410 8.24 19.22 10.27
CA GLY A 410 8.52 19.37 11.70
C GLY A 410 7.62 18.55 12.62
N GLY A 411 7.01 17.46 12.13
CA GLY A 411 6.18 16.57 12.96
C GLY A 411 4.79 17.11 13.30
N LYS A 412 4.34 18.21 12.68
CA LYS A 412 3.07 18.89 13.01
C LYS A 412 1.83 17.98 13.08
N LYS A 413 1.74 16.90 12.28
CA LYS A 413 0.59 15.98 12.33
C LYS A 413 0.52 15.19 13.65
N LEU A 414 1.62 15.05 14.39
CA LEU A 414 1.65 14.39 15.72
C LEU A 414 0.82 15.09 16.79
N LEU A 415 0.43 16.36 16.57
CA LEU A 415 -0.51 17.08 17.44
C LEU A 415 -1.91 16.43 17.44
N ASN A 416 -2.25 15.66 16.39
CA ASN A 416 -3.42 14.81 16.37
C ASN A 416 -3.10 13.45 17.03
N PRO A 417 -3.73 13.10 18.17
CA PRO A 417 -3.46 11.83 18.84
C PRO A 417 -3.66 10.62 17.93
N LEU A 418 -4.64 10.63 17.02
CA LEU A 418 -4.88 9.51 16.12
C LEU A 418 -3.67 9.25 15.20
N VAL A 419 -3.01 10.30 14.71
CA VAL A 419 -1.77 10.18 13.91
C VAL A 419 -0.61 9.70 14.77
N ALA A 420 -0.48 10.25 15.99
CA ALA A 420 0.58 9.87 16.91
C ALA A 420 0.54 8.37 17.26
N VAL A 421 -0.65 7.83 17.58
CA VAL A 421 -0.86 6.41 17.91
C VAL A 421 -0.57 5.51 16.71
N GLN A 422 -1.07 5.86 15.53
CA GLN A 422 -0.82 5.08 14.30
C GLN A 422 0.67 5.01 13.95
N ASN A 423 1.40 6.13 14.13
CA ASN A 423 2.84 6.14 13.95
C ASN A 423 3.57 5.25 14.96
N PHE A 424 3.15 5.21 16.23
CA PHE A 424 3.73 4.29 17.23
C PHE A 424 3.57 2.83 16.80
N GLU A 425 2.36 2.45 16.39
CA GLU A 425 2.05 1.07 16.01
C GLU A 425 2.87 0.60 14.80
N TYR A 426 2.95 1.41 13.74
CA TYR A 426 3.80 1.09 12.60
C TYR A 426 5.27 0.94 13.00
N LYS A 427 5.79 1.85 13.83
CA LYS A 427 7.19 1.79 14.27
C LYS A 427 7.47 0.54 15.10
N ILE A 428 6.67 0.25 16.13
CA ILE A 428 6.83 -0.97 16.93
C ILE A 428 6.66 -2.23 16.09
N SER A 429 5.70 -2.28 15.14
CA SER A 429 5.56 -3.45 14.28
C SER A 429 6.75 -3.65 13.35
N ASN A 430 7.32 -2.58 12.80
CA ASN A 430 8.52 -2.63 11.97
C ASN A 430 9.82 -2.87 12.75
N ILE A 431 9.83 -2.63 14.08
CA ILE A 431 10.99 -2.83 14.97
C ILE A 431 10.97 -4.20 15.64
N LEU A 432 9.78 -4.76 15.89
CA LEU A 432 9.62 -6.01 16.65
C LEU A 432 8.98 -7.14 15.81
N ASP A 433 7.78 -6.93 15.26
CA ASP A 433 7.06 -7.99 14.55
C ASP A 433 7.74 -8.37 13.24
N LYS A 434 8.03 -7.39 12.38
CA LYS A 434 8.65 -7.65 11.07
C LYS A 434 10.04 -8.28 11.20
N PRO A 435 10.92 -7.82 12.12
CA PRO A 435 12.17 -8.50 12.44
C PRO A 435 12.00 -9.94 12.96
N LEU A 436 11.03 -10.20 13.85
CA LEU A 436 10.72 -11.56 14.32
C LEU A 436 10.27 -12.48 13.17
N GLU A 437 9.24 -12.09 12.42
CA GLU A 437 8.71 -12.88 11.31
C GLU A 437 9.76 -13.11 10.20
N SER A 438 10.57 -12.08 9.91
CA SER A 438 11.67 -12.13 8.95
C SER A 438 12.82 -13.02 9.40
N SER A 439 13.00 -13.21 10.71
CA SER A 439 14.00 -14.16 11.25
C SER A 439 13.57 -15.60 10.98
N PHE A 440 12.28 -15.88 11.16
CA PHE A 440 11.67 -17.18 10.83
C PHE A 440 11.57 -17.42 9.31
N GLY A 441 11.52 -16.36 8.50
CA GLY A 441 11.45 -16.43 7.03
C GLY A 441 10.03 -16.51 6.48
N TYR A 442 9.03 -16.16 7.30
CA TYR A 442 7.64 -16.04 6.91
C TYR A 442 7.06 -14.74 7.50
N VAL A 443 7.35 -13.61 6.84
CA VAL A 443 6.65 -12.35 7.10
C VAL A 443 5.16 -12.54 6.78
N SER A 444 4.27 -12.36 7.79
CA SER A 444 2.86 -12.76 7.67
C SER A 444 2.04 -11.85 6.77
N VAL A 445 2.55 -10.63 6.51
CA VAL A 445 2.01 -9.66 5.55
C VAL A 445 3.13 -8.83 4.96
N LEU A 446 3.20 -8.80 3.64
CA LEU A 446 3.96 -7.85 2.84
C LEU A 446 2.95 -6.84 2.28
N PRO A 447 2.87 -5.60 2.80
CA PRO A 447 1.79 -4.69 2.45
C PRO A 447 1.82 -4.29 0.97
N GLY A 448 0.67 -4.36 0.28
CA GLY A 448 0.55 -3.94 -1.13
C GLY A 448 1.05 -2.50 -1.40
N ALA A 449 0.92 -1.62 -0.41
CA ALA A 449 1.37 -0.23 -0.49
C ALA A 449 2.90 -0.05 -0.64
N PHE A 450 3.71 -1.00 -0.13
CA PHE A 450 5.16 -1.02 -0.37
C PHE A 450 5.76 -2.42 -0.14
N SER A 451 5.71 -3.25 -1.18
CA SER A 451 6.27 -4.60 -1.17
C SER A 451 6.91 -4.98 -2.50
N ALA A 452 7.57 -6.12 -2.54
CA ALA A 452 8.19 -6.67 -3.74
C ALA A 452 8.08 -8.19 -3.74
N TYR A 453 8.00 -8.78 -4.93
CA TYR A 453 7.81 -10.20 -5.15
C TYR A 453 8.68 -10.67 -6.31
N ARG A 454 9.35 -11.81 -6.17
CA ARG A 454 10.02 -12.47 -7.29
C ARG A 454 8.96 -13.11 -8.17
N PHE A 455 8.92 -12.77 -9.46
CA PHE A 455 7.80 -13.14 -10.33
C PHE A 455 7.56 -14.66 -10.39
N ARG A 456 8.63 -15.44 -10.64
CA ARG A 456 8.60 -16.92 -10.60
C ARG A 456 8.17 -17.53 -9.25
N ALA A 457 8.31 -16.80 -8.13
CA ALA A 457 7.85 -17.27 -6.83
C ALA A 457 6.32 -17.15 -6.68
N ILE A 458 5.72 -16.05 -7.11
CA ILE A 458 4.26 -15.82 -7.03
C ILE A 458 3.46 -16.62 -8.07
N MET A 459 4.01 -16.88 -9.26
CA MET A 459 3.30 -17.58 -10.34
C MET A 459 2.74 -18.97 -9.97
N GLY A 460 1.59 -19.32 -10.55
CA GLY A 460 0.83 -20.54 -10.23
C GLY A 460 -0.03 -20.36 -8.99
N ARG A 461 -0.12 -21.41 -8.14
CA ARG A 461 -1.00 -21.46 -6.97
C ARG A 461 -1.07 -20.19 -6.10
N PRO A 462 0.03 -19.47 -5.77
CA PRO A 462 -0.09 -18.26 -4.95
C PRO A 462 -0.93 -17.17 -5.62
N LEU A 463 -0.72 -16.90 -6.91
CA LEU A 463 -1.56 -15.98 -7.67
C LEU A 463 -2.97 -16.54 -7.95
N GLU A 464 -3.13 -17.84 -8.22
CA GLU A 464 -4.46 -18.45 -8.38
C GLU A 464 -5.33 -18.23 -7.13
N GLN A 465 -4.78 -18.51 -5.95
CA GLN A 465 -5.46 -18.35 -4.68
C GLN A 465 -5.67 -16.87 -4.32
N TYR A 466 -4.80 -15.96 -4.76
CA TYR A 466 -4.96 -14.52 -4.64
C TYR A 466 -6.13 -13.99 -5.48
N PHE A 467 -6.19 -14.39 -6.76
CA PHE A 467 -7.23 -13.95 -7.69
C PHE A 467 -8.61 -14.58 -7.46
N HIS A 468 -8.74 -15.56 -6.55
CA HIS A 468 -10.06 -15.97 -6.04
C HIS A 468 -10.85 -14.82 -5.39
N GLY A 469 -10.16 -13.77 -4.91
CA GLY A 469 -10.78 -12.54 -4.40
C GLY A 469 -11.29 -11.58 -5.48
N ASP A 470 -11.07 -11.87 -6.75
CA ASP A 470 -11.44 -11.01 -7.87
C ASP A 470 -12.91 -11.20 -8.27
N HIS A 471 -13.70 -10.12 -8.14
CA HIS A 471 -15.12 -10.10 -8.50
C HIS A 471 -15.38 -10.47 -9.96
N THR A 472 -14.49 -10.10 -10.88
CA THR A 472 -14.68 -10.41 -12.31
C THR A 472 -14.50 -11.90 -12.62
N LEU A 473 -13.80 -12.64 -11.76
CA LEU A 473 -13.65 -14.10 -11.87
C LEU A 473 -14.76 -14.87 -11.12
N SER A 474 -15.62 -14.21 -10.34
CA SER A 474 -16.69 -14.85 -9.56
C SER A 474 -17.50 -15.85 -10.37
N LYS A 475 -17.96 -15.44 -11.55
CA LYS A 475 -18.80 -16.25 -12.45
C LYS A 475 -18.06 -17.46 -13.02
N ILE A 476 -16.76 -17.31 -13.30
CA ILE A 476 -15.90 -18.37 -13.87
C ILE A 476 -15.53 -19.40 -12.79
N LEU A 477 -15.23 -18.94 -11.58
CA LEU A 477 -14.80 -19.77 -10.45
C LEU A 477 -15.98 -20.40 -9.67
N GLY A 478 -17.21 -19.92 -9.87
CA GLY A 478 -18.42 -20.42 -9.20
C GLY A 478 -18.29 -20.42 -7.69
N LYS A 479 -18.43 -21.60 -7.05
CA LYS A 479 -18.26 -21.78 -5.59
C LYS A 479 -16.85 -21.43 -5.05
N LYS A 480 -15.85 -21.28 -5.93
CA LYS A 480 -14.49 -20.82 -5.60
C LYS A 480 -14.25 -19.34 -5.87
N GLY A 481 -15.20 -18.64 -6.49
CA GLY A 481 -15.12 -17.20 -6.74
C GLY A 481 -15.65 -16.40 -5.56
N ILE A 482 -15.16 -15.18 -5.36
CA ILE A 482 -15.47 -14.37 -4.18
C ILE A 482 -16.98 -14.31 -3.89
N GLU A 483 -17.85 -14.09 -4.88
CA GLU A 483 -19.31 -14.05 -4.69
C GLU A 483 -19.91 -15.36 -4.14
N GLY A 484 -19.43 -16.52 -4.61
CA GLY A 484 -19.88 -17.85 -4.19
C GLY A 484 -19.27 -18.35 -2.88
N MET A 485 -18.39 -17.57 -2.25
CA MET A 485 -17.76 -17.92 -0.97
C MET A 485 -18.61 -17.54 0.26
N ASN A 486 -18.40 -18.27 1.36
CA ASN A 486 -18.91 -17.88 2.66
C ASN A 486 -18.25 -16.58 3.18
N ILE A 487 -18.93 -15.89 4.08
CA ILE A 487 -18.51 -14.58 4.61
C ILE A 487 -17.15 -14.61 5.32
N PHE A 488 -16.77 -15.75 5.92
CA PHE A 488 -15.43 -15.92 6.49
C PHE A 488 -14.34 -15.83 5.43
N LYS A 489 -14.46 -16.59 4.33
CA LYS A 489 -13.52 -16.51 3.20
C LYS A 489 -13.60 -15.15 2.49
N LYS A 490 -14.77 -14.48 2.45
CA LYS A 490 -14.84 -13.10 1.94
C LYS A 490 -14.01 -12.12 2.78
N ASN A 491 -14.10 -12.20 4.12
CA ASN A 491 -13.27 -11.39 5.01
C ASN A 491 -11.77 -11.67 4.85
N MET A 492 -11.39 -12.92 4.56
CA MET A 492 -9.99 -13.29 4.27
C MET A 492 -9.38 -12.43 3.14
N PHE A 493 -10.14 -12.09 2.09
CA PHE A 493 -9.71 -11.22 0.99
C PHE A 493 -9.75 -9.71 1.29
N LEU A 494 -10.07 -9.30 2.53
CA LEU A 494 -9.80 -7.94 3.02
C LEU A 494 -8.34 -7.78 3.49
N ALA A 495 -7.60 -8.88 3.57
CA ALA A 495 -6.16 -8.94 3.80
C ALA A 495 -5.52 -9.96 2.85
N GLU A 496 -5.83 -9.83 1.56
CA GLU A 496 -5.38 -10.67 0.45
C GLU A 496 -3.85 -10.86 0.42
N ASP A 497 -3.11 -9.81 0.81
CA ASP A 497 -1.65 -9.82 0.91
C ASP A 497 -1.14 -10.88 1.93
N ARG A 498 -1.90 -11.14 3.01
CA ARG A 498 -1.58 -12.19 4.01
C ARG A 498 -1.72 -13.60 3.43
N ILE A 499 -2.73 -13.80 2.58
CA ILE A 499 -2.96 -15.07 1.88
C ILE A 499 -1.79 -15.32 0.93
N LEU A 500 -1.41 -14.31 0.14
CA LEU A 500 -0.29 -14.42 -0.80
C LEU A 500 1.02 -14.79 -0.10
N CYS A 501 1.30 -14.16 1.05
CA CYS A 501 2.46 -14.48 1.87
C CYS A 501 2.47 -15.95 2.31
N PHE A 502 1.34 -16.46 2.81
CA PHE A 502 1.22 -17.87 3.22
C PHE A 502 1.38 -18.83 2.03
N GLU A 503 0.66 -18.59 0.93
CA GLU A 503 0.69 -19.46 -0.25
C GLU A 503 2.06 -19.54 -0.91
N LEU A 504 2.83 -18.45 -0.88
CA LEU A 504 4.18 -18.37 -1.42
C LEU A 504 5.15 -19.22 -0.60
N VAL A 505 5.13 -19.13 0.74
CA VAL A 505 5.99 -19.94 1.62
C VAL A 505 5.56 -21.42 1.61
N ALA A 506 4.25 -21.67 1.56
CA ALA A 506 3.65 -23.01 1.45
C ALA A 506 3.56 -23.54 0.00
N LYS A 507 4.35 -22.99 -0.94
CA LYS A 507 4.39 -23.41 -2.35
C LYS A 507 5.08 -24.77 -2.47
N ALA A 508 4.36 -25.74 -3.01
CA ALA A 508 4.84 -27.12 -3.07
C ALA A 508 6.15 -27.25 -3.87
N GLY A 509 7.08 -28.09 -3.39
CA GLY A 509 8.39 -28.31 -4.02
C GLY A 509 9.32 -27.08 -4.06
N SER A 510 8.93 -25.95 -3.49
CA SER A 510 9.69 -24.70 -3.48
C SER A 510 10.11 -24.32 -2.06
N LYS A 511 11.25 -23.63 -1.92
CA LYS A 511 11.79 -23.15 -0.64
C LYS A 511 11.80 -21.62 -0.53
N TRP A 512 10.78 -20.98 -1.12
CA TRP A 512 10.64 -19.54 -1.08
C TRP A 512 10.42 -19.05 0.35
N HIS A 513 11.22 -18.09 0.79
CA HIS A 513 11.06 -17.42 2.08
C HIS A 513 10.75 -15.93 1.88
N LEU A 514 10.28 -15.28 2.95
CA LEU A 514 9.89 -13.88 2.97
C LEU A 514 10.73 -13.11 4.00
N THR A 515 11.18 -11.91 3.64
CA THR A 515 12.03 -11.07 4.50
C THR A 515 11.52 -9.64 4.63
N TYR A 516 11.88 -8.98 5.72
CA TYR A 516 11.72 -7.55 5.89
C TYR A 516 13.06 -6.84 5.60
N ILE A 517 13.03 -5.70 4.89
CA ILE A 517 14.22 -4.95 4.48
C ILE A 517 14.20 -3.56 5.10
N LYS A 518 14.84 -3.42 6.27
CA LYS A 518 14.96 -2.17 7.05
C LYS A 518 15.48 -0.96 6.26
N ALA A 519 16.33 -1.19 5.25
CA ALA A 519 16.91 -0.13 4.42
C ALA A 519 15.92 0.45 3.40
N ALA A 520 14.89 -0.30 3.02
CA ALA A 520 13.82 0.17 2.17
C ALA A 520 12.75 0.86 3.03
N LYS A 521 12.42 2.12 2.75
CA LYS A 521 11.39 2.88 3.47
C LYS A 521 10.34 3.45 2.53
N GLY A 522 9.09 3.51 2.98
CA GLY A 522 7.98 4.15 2.30
C GLY A 522 7.21 5.03 3.27
N GLU A 523 6.98 6.28 2.91
CA GLU A 523 6.15 7.21 3.68
C GLU A 523 4.71 7.15 3.14
N THR A 524 3.69 7.07 4.00
CA THR A 524 2.28 7.09 3.58
C THR A 524 1.41 7.94 4.51
N ASP A 525 0.29 8.46 4.01
CA ASP A 525 -0.68 9.22 4.81
C ASP A 525 -1.53 8.27 5.67
N VAL A 526 -2.07 8.77 6.78
CA VAL A 526 -2.90 8.01 7.73
C VAL A 526 -4.21 8.73 8.02
N PRO A 527 -5.31 8.01 8.33
CA PRO A 527 -6.56 8.63 8.76
C PRO A 527 -6.37 9.62 9.92
N GLU A 528 -6.80 10.87 9.69
CA GLU A 528 -6.74 11.93 10.70
C GLU A 528 -8.07 12.08 11.47
N GLY A 529 -9.17 11.52 10.94
CA GLY A 529 -10.51 11.57 11.54
C GLY A 529 -11.02 10.21 12.04
N ALA A 530 -11.69 10.21 13.20
CA ALA A 530 -12.22 8.99 13.82
C ALA A 530 -13.09 8.10 12.90
N PRO A 531 -14.03 8.62 12.07
CA PRO A 531 -14.85 7.76 11.20
C PRO A 531 -14.06 7.00 10.12
N GLU A 532 -13.02 7.63 9.57
CA GLU A 532 -12.13 7.01 8.57
C GLU A 532 -11.22 5.97 9.23
N PHE A 533 -10.69 6.33 10.41
CA PHE A 533 -9.86 5.45 11.23
C PHE A 533 -10.61 4.18 11.65
N ILE A 534 -11.84 4.29 12.16
CA ILE A 534 -12.69 3.12 12.51
C ILE A 534 -12.96 2.25 11.27
N SER A 535 -13.28 2.87 10.12
CA SER A 535 -13.54 2.14 8.87
C SER A 535 -12.33 1.38 8.34
N GLN A 536 -11.13 2.00 8.36
CA GLN A 536 -9.87 1.34 8.01
C GLN A 536 -9.60 0.16 8.95
N ARG A 537 -9.79 0.36 10.25
CA ARG A 537 -9.49 -0.64 11.29
C ARG A 537 -10.43 -1.83 11.26
N ARG A 538 -11.72 -1.65 10.94
CA ARG A 538 -12.64 -2.76 10.62
C ARG A 538 -12.04 -3.70 9.57
N ARG A 539 -11.61 -3.15 8.44
CA ARG A 539 -11.03 -3.91 7.31
C ARG A 539 -9.81 -4.70 7.76
N TRP A 540 -8.89 -4.04 8.46
CA TRP A 540 -7.62 -4.63 8.88
C TRP A 540 -7.77 -5.69 9.96
N LEU A 541 -8.61 -5.45 10.98
CA LEU A 541 -8.84 -6.41 12.06
C LEU A 541 -9.54 -7.66 11.54
N ASN A 542 -10.65 -7.52 10.80
CA ASN A 542 -11.40 -8.66 10.28
C ASN A 542 -10.58 -9.46 9.25
N GLY A 543 -9.92 -8.78 8.31
CA GLY A 543 -9.06 -9.42 7.33
C GLY A 543 -7.87 -10.14 7.97
N SER A 544 -7.20 -9.50 8.94
CA SER A 544 -6.07 -10.10 9.66
C SER A 544 -6.50 -11.31 10.49
N PHE A 545 -7.66 -11.27 11.15
CA PHE A 545 -8.18 -12.41 11.91
C PHE A 545 -8.52 -13.60 10.99
N ALA A 546 -9.26 -13.34 9.91
CA ALA A 546 -9.64 -14.37 8.94
C ALA A 546 -8.42 -15.01 8.24
N ALA A 547 -7.47 -14.19 7.79
CA ALA A 547 -6.26 -14.68 7.14
C ALA A 547 -5.30 -15.40 8.11
N SER A 548 -5.24 -14.99 9.38
CA SER A 548 -4.50 -15.72 10.41
C SER A 548 -5.10 -17.10 10.63
N LEU A 549 -6.40 -17.20 10.87
CA LEU A 549 -7.05 -18.51 11.05
C LEU A 549 -6.93 -19.39 9.79
N TYR A 550 -6.97 -18.80 8.59
CA TYR A 550 -6.68 -19.53 7.35
C TYR A 550 -5.27 -20.15 7.35
N SER A 551 -4.23 -19.38 7.68
CA SER A 551 -2.84 -19.88 7.70
C SER A 551 -2.62 -20.94 8.79
N LEU A 552 -3.26 -20.80 9.96
CA LEU A 552 -3.27 -21.81 11.02
C LEU A 552 -3.89 -23.12 10.53
N MET A 553 -5.11 -23.08 9.97
CA MET A 553 -5.82 -24.27 9.47
C MET A 553 -5.09 -24.98 8.32
N HIS A 554 -4.35 -24.24 7.49
CA HIS A 554 -3.67 -24.79 6.32
C HIS A 554 -2.18 -25.07 6.56
N PHE A 555 -1.65 -24.85 7.78
CA PHE A 555 -0.23 -24.95 8.10
C PHE A 555 0.42 -26.29 7.67
N GLY A 556 -0.33 -27.40 7.71
CA GLY A 556 0.12 -28.71 7.22
C GLY A 556 0.63 -28.71 5.77
N ARG A 557 0.30 -27.69 4.95
CA ARG A 557 0.87 -27.49 3.62
C ARG A 557 2.34 -27.09 3.60
N MET A 558 2.87 -26.50 4.68
CA MET A 558 4.30 -26.19 4.80
C MET A 558 5.16 -27.45 4.61
N TYR A 559 4.68 -28.63 5.03
CA TYR A 559 5.36 -29.91 4.82
C TYR A 559 5.43 -30.38 3.36
N LYS A 560 4.68 -29.76 2.44
CA LYS A 560 4.78 -30.02 0.99
C LYS A 560 5.76 -29.07 0.28
N SER A 561 6.29 -28.07 0.99
CA SER A 561 7.34 -27.19 0.49
C SER A 561 8.70 -27.89 0.45
N GLY A 562 9.69 -27.25 -0.17
CA GLY A 562 11.10 -27.68 -0.16
C GLY A 562 11.92 -27.14 1.02
N HIS A 563 11.28 -26.62 2.08
CA HIS A 563 11.98 -26.03 3.22
C HIS A 563 12.72 -27.08 4.07
N ASN A 564 13.89 -26.73 4.59
CA ASN A 564 14.70 -27.63 5.41
C ASN A 564 14.18 -27.73 6.86
N ILE A 565 14.66 -28.74 7.60
CA ILE A 565 14.22 -29.05 8.97
C ILE A 565 14.35 -27.84 9.91
N LEU A 566 15.46 -27.08 9.81
CA LEU A 566 15.69 -25.89 10.64
C LEU A 566 14.65 -24.78 10.36
N ARG A 567 14.35 -24.53 9.08
CA ARG A 567 13.30 -23.57 8.69
C ARG A 567 11.93 -24.04 9.16
N MET A 568 11.63 -25.33 9.01
CA MET A 568 10.38 -25.92 9.49
C MET A 568 10.24 -25.80 11.02
N PHE A 569 11.31 -25.95 11.80
CA PHE A 569 11.30 -25.69 13.25
C PHE A 569 10.90 -24.24 13.57
N PHE A 570 11.50 -23.26 12.91
CA PHE A 570 11.12 -21.85 13.10
C PHE A 570 9.67 -21.55 12.67
N PHE A 571 9.15 -22.20 11.63
CA PHE A 571 7.73 -22.10 11.29
C PHE A 571 6.79 -22.66 12.37
N HIS A 572 7.20 -23.67 13.13
CA HIS A 572 6.43 -24.17 14.29
C HIS A 572 6.48 -23.19 15.46
N LEU A 573 7.63 -22.56 15.74
CA LEU A 573 7.70 -21.49 16.74
C LEU A 573 6.78 -20.31 16.36
N GLN A 574 6.77 -19.93 15.08
CA GLN A 574 5.85 -18.90 14.59
C GLN A 574 4.39 -19.33 14.63
N LEU A 575 4.08 -20.61 14.36
CA LEU A 575 2.73 -21.16 14.51
C LEU A 575 2.23 -21.00 15.95
N ILE A 576 3.03 -21.40 16.94
CA ILE A 576 2.70 -21.28 18.37
C ILE A 576 2.50 -19.81 18.76
N TYR A 577 3.40 -18.91 18.32
CA TYR A 577 3.27 -17.47 18.52
C TYR A 577 1.98 -16.90 17.91
N ASN A 578 1.63 -17.31 16.69
CA ASN A 578 0.41 -16.86 16.02
C ASN A 578 -0.87 -17.41 16.70
N VAL A 579 -0.87 -18.66 17.16
CA VAL A 579 -1.99 -19.23 17.96
C VAL A 579 -2.18 -18.42 19.24
N ALA A 580 -1.10 -18.10 19.96
CA ALA A 580 -1.17 -17.26 21.15
C ALA A 580 -1.75 -15.88 20.83
N ASN A 581 -1.25 -15.19 19.79
CA ASN A 581 -1.77 -13.88 19.38
C ASN A 581 -3.26 -13.92 19.02
N VAL A 582 -3.75 -14.98 18.37
CA VAL A 582 -5.17 -15.14 18.05
C VAL A 582 -6.01 -15.29 19.33
N LEU A 583 -5.55 -16.07 20.31
CA LEU A 583 -6.22 -16.21 21.61
C LEU A 583 -6.24 -14.90 22.41
N PHE A 584 -5.09 -14.20 22.50
CA PHE A 584 -5.00 -12.88 23.14
C PHE A 584 -5.90 -11.84 22.46
N THR A 585 -5.99 -11.85 21.13
CA THR A 585 -6.89 -10.97 20.38
C THR A 585 -8.36 -11.28 20.69
N TRP A 586 -8.73 -12.57 20.75
CA TRP A 586 -10.10 -13.01 21.02
C TRP A 586 -10.60 -12.58 22.40
N PHE A 587 -9.78 -12.75 23.43
CA PHE A 587 -10.10 -12.42 24.83
C PHE A 587 -9.65 -11.01 25.25
N SER A 588 -9.24 -10.16 24.30
CA SER A 588 -8.72 -8.81 24.59
C SER A 588 -9.74 -7.92 25.32
N LEU A 589 -11.03 -8.00 24.94
CA LEU A 589 -12.09 -7.18 25.54
C LEU A 589 -12.28 -7.50 27.03
N ALA A 590 -12.42 -8.78 27.37
CA ALA A 590 -12.47 -9.23 28.77
C ALA A 590 -11.18 -8.87 29.52
N SER A 591 -10.01 -9.11 28.92
CA SER A 591 -8.72 -8.87 29.56
C SER A 591 -8.47 -7.40 29.89
N TYR A 592 -8.85 -6.48 29.00
CA TYR A 592 -8.75 -5.04 29.26
C TYR A 592 -9.72 -4.59 30.35
N TYR A 593 -11.00 -5.03 30.30
CA TYR A 593 -11.97 -4.73 31.36
C TYR A 593 -11.49 -5.21 32.73
N LEU A 594 -11.09 -6.48 32.83
CA LEU A 594 -10.56 -7.06 34.07
C LEU A 594 -9.30 -6.33 34.55
N THR A 595 -8.37 -5.98 33.66
CA THR A 595 -7.18 -5.20 34.02
C THR A 595 -7.55 -3.82 34.58
N THR A 596 -8.51 -3.14 33.97
CA THR A 596 -9.02 -1.84 34.43
C THR A 596 -9.66 -1.94 35.82
N THR A 597 -10.57 -2.89 36.05
CA THR A 597 -11.23 -3.04 37.36
C THR A 597 -10.23 -3.45 38.44
N VAL A 598 -9.37 -4.44 38.17
CA VAL A 598 -8.39 -4.96 39.13
C VAL A 598 -7.39 -3.88 39.57
N ILE A 599 -6.89 -3.04 38.66
CA ILE A 599 -5.98 -1.95 39.04
C ILE A 599 -6.71 -0.87 39.86
N MET A 600 -7.97 -0.57 39.55
CA MET A 600 -8.80 0.32 40.38
C MET A 600 -9.03 -0.27 41.77
N ASP A 601 -9.35 -1.55 41.88
CA ASP A 601 -9.67 -2.19 43.15
C ASP A 601 -8.42 -2.36 44.03
N LEU A 602 -7.26 -2.71 43.44
CA LEU A 602 -5.98 -2.88 44.15
C LEU A 602 -5.40 -1.59 44.73
N VAL A 603 -5.77 -0.42 44.20
CA VAL A 603 -5.26 0.89 44.64
C VAL A 603 -6.32 1.70 45.38
N GLY A 604 -7.60 1.50 45.05
CA GLY A 604 -8.69 2.33 45.56
C GLY A 604 -9.36 1.81 46.82
N ASN A 605 -9.39 0.49 47.03
CA ASN A 605 -10.08 -0.09 48.17
C ASN A 605 -9.12 -0.19 49.38
N PRO A 606 -9.47 0.40 50.54
CA PRO A 606 -8.67 0.26 51.75
C PRO A 606 -8.71 -1.19 52.26
N ASP A 607 -7.60 -1.63 52.86
CA ASP A 607 -7.45 -2.97 53.44
C ASP A 607 -6.72 -2.85 54.79
N ASP A 608 -7.52 -2.84 55.85
CA ASP A 608 -7.09 -2.76 57.25
C ASP A 608 -6.11 -3.88 57.64
N SER A 609 -6.17 -5.03 56.97
CA SER A 609 -5.31 -6.18 57.27
C SER A 609 -3.88 -6.04 56.75
N THR A 610 -3.66 -5.17 55.75
CA THR A 610 -2.35 -4.89 55.18
C THR A 610 -1.91 -3.43 55.31
N GLY A 611 -2.72 -2.58 55.97
CA GLY A 611 -2.44 -1.16 56.16
C GLY A 611 -2.46 -0.35 54.85
N ARG A 612 -3.22 -0.80 53.84
CA ARG A 612 -3.35 -0.10 52.56
C ARG A 612 -4.50 0.89 52.61
N HIS A 613 -4.19 2.14 52.24
CA HIS A 613 -5.14 3.23 52.09
C HIS A 613 -5.50 3.46 50.62
N GLY A 614 -6.72 3.91 50.35
CA GLY A 614 -7.24 4.23 49.01
C GLY A 614 -6.62 5.50 48.43
N TRP A 615 -6.07 5.40 47.22
CA TRP A 615 -5.35 6.48 46.54
C TRP A 615 -5.92 6.76 45.13
N PRO A 616 -6.10 8.03 44.69
CA PRO A 616 -5.48 9.26 45.19
C PRO A 616 -6.34 10.14 46.12
N PHE A 617 -7.62 9.85 46.30
CA PHE A 617 -8.56 10.75 46.98
C PHE A 617 -8.87 10.36 48.44
N GLY A 618 -8.10 9.43 49.01
CA GLY A 618 -8.31 8.88 50.35
C GLY A 618 -9.36 7.77 50.39
N ASP A 619 -9.47 7.13 51.56
CA ASP A 619 -10.24 5.89 51.80
C ASP A 619 -11.73 6.01 51.49
N THR A 620 -12.33 7.20 51.64
CA THR A 620 -13.77 7.41 51.39
C THR A 620 -14.08 7.74 49.92
N ALA A 621 -13.31 8.64 49.30
CA ALA A 621 -13.66 9.17 47.98
C ALA A 621 -13.13 8.29 46.84
N THR A 622 -11.99 7.61 47.03
CA THR A 622 -11.39 6.79 45.97
C THR A 622 -12.27 5.60 45.56
N PRO A 623 -12.83 4.79 46.48
CA PRO A 623 -13.75 3.71 46.09
C PRO A 623 -14.96 4.22 45.30
N ILE A 624 -15.54 5.36 45.73
CA ILE A 624 -16.71 5.96 45.07
C ILE A 624 -16.37 6.37 43.64
N VAL A 625 -15.24 7.08 43.43
CA VAL A 625 -14.78 7.47 42.10
C VAL A 625 -14.50 6.25 41.23
N ASN A 626 -13.83 5.22 41.76
CA ASN A 626 -13.53 4.00 41.02
C ASN A 626 -14.82 3.28 40.58
N ILE A 627 -15.78 3.10 41.48
CA ILE A 627 -17.08 2.49 41.17
C ILE A 627 -17.81 3.26 40.06
N ILE A 628 -17.84 4.60 40.13
CA ILE A 628 -18.44 5.45 39.08
C ILE A 628 -17.73 5.23 37.74
N LEU A 629 -16.39 5.22 37.71
CA LEU A 629 -15.61 5.01 36.49
C LEU A 629 -15.78 3.59 35.91
N GLN A 630 -15.88 2.56 36.74
CA GLN A 630 -16.15 1.17 36.31
C GLN A 630 -17.53 1.04 35.64
N TYR A 631 -18.59 1.59 36.26
CA TYR A 631 -19.93 1.58 35.66
C TYR A 631 -19.99 2.44 34.39
N LEU A 632 -19.31 3.59 34.36
CA LEU A 632 -19.26 4.47 33.19
C LEU A 632 -18.49 3.82 32.03
N TYR A 633 -17.40 3.09 32.31
CA TYR A 633 -16.69 2.24 31.34
C TYR A 633 -17.64 1.19 30.75
N LEU A 634 -18.35 0.44 31.60
CA LEU A 634 -19.27 -0.61 31.16
C LEU A 634 -20.41 -0.05 30.31
N ALA A 635 -21.01 1.08 30.73
CA ALA A 635 -22.04 1.78 29.98
C ALA A 635 -21.54 2.21 28.58
N PHE A 636 -20.30 2.69 28.48
CA PHE A 636 -19.71 3.06 27.20
C PHE A 636 -19.28 1.88 26.33
N VAL A 637 -18.90 0.73 26.92
CA VAL A 637 -18.73 -0.53 26.17
C VAL A 637 -20.06 -0.97 25.58
N ILE A 638 -21.15 -0.96 26.36
CA ILE A 638 -22.52 -1.25 25.87
C ILE A 638 -22.91 -0.28 24.74
N LEU A 639 -22.60 1.02 24.90
CA LEU A 639 -22.80 2.03 23.85
C LEU A 639 -22.05 1.67 22.56
N GLN A 640 -20.83 1.09 22.62
CA GLN A 640 -20.13 0.67 21.40
C GLN A 640 -20.85 -0.46 20.67
N PHE A 641 -21.44 -1.43 21.38
CA PHE A 641 -22.28 -2.46 20.75
C PHE A 641 -23.52 -1.86 20.08
N ILE A 642 -24.20 -0.91 20.74
CA ILE A 642 -25.37 -0.20 20.19
C ILE A 642 -24.97 0.59 18.93
N LEU A 643 -23.89 1.37 18.99
CA LEU A 643 -23.40 2.17 17.86
C LEU A 643 -22.93 1.29 16.70
N ALA A 644 -22.21 0.20 16.98
CA ALA A 644 -21.66 -0.68 15.96
C ALA A 644 -22.71 -1.52 15.22
N LEU A 645 -23.83 -1.84 15.86
CA LEU A 645 -24.95 -2.54 15.23
C LEU A 645 -25.94 -1.59 14.54
N GLY A 646 -26.12 -0.38 15.08
CA GLY A 646 -27.16 0.55 14.60
C GLY A 646 -26.72 1.58 13.56
N ASN A 647 -25.46 2.03 13.56
CA ASN A 647 -25.05 3.21 12.79
C ASN A 647 -23.64 3.13 12.16
N ARG A 648 -23.50 3.70 10.95
CA ARG A 648 -22.18 3.93 10.34
C ARG A 648 -21.45 5.07 11.08
N PRO A 649 -20.12 4.97 11.35
CA PRO A 649 -19.35 5.98 12.09
C PRO A 649 -19.39 7.41 11.53
N LYS A 650 -19.67 7.56 10.23
CA LYS A 650 -19.86 8.89 9.60
C LYS A 650 -21.12 9.61 10.10
N GLY A 651 -22.19 8.86 10.40
CA GLY A 651 -23.46 9.40 10.91
C GLY A 651 -23.46 9.69 12.42
N THR A 652 -22.58 9.04 13.19
CA THR A 652 -22.50 9.13 14.66
C THR A 652 -21.12 9.61 15.15
N LYS A 653 -20.51 10.54 14.40
CA LYS A 653 -19.15 11.05 14.66
C LYS A 653 -18.95 11.53 16.10
N TRP A 654 -19.91 12.26 16.67
CA TRP A 654 -19.79 12.82 18.02
C TRP A 654 -19.84 11.75 19.11
N GLN A 655 -20.72 10.76 18.99
CA GLN A 655 -20.83 9.65 19.95
C GLN A 655 -19.53 8.83 20.00
N TYR A 656 -18.91 8.57 18.84
CA TYR A 656 -17.58 7.95 18.79
C TYR A 656 -16.52 8.86 19.42
N ILE A 657 -16.45 10.17 19.09
CA ILE A 657 -15.47 11.09 19.69
C ILE A 657 -15.59 11.16 21.22
N SER A 658 -16.81 11.25 21.77
CA SER A 658 -17.04 11.21 23.22
C SER A 658 -16.57 9.89 23.84
N SER A 659 -16.73 8.77 23.13
CA SER A 659 -16.24 7.46 23.56
C SER A 659 -14.70 7.37 23.54
N PHE A 660 -14.04 7.91 22.51
CA PHE A 660 -12.58 8.06 22.46
C PHE A 660 -12.06 8.89 23.63
N ALA A 661 -12.73 10.00 23.95
CA ALA A 661 -12.35 10.89 25.05
C ALA A 661 -12.51 10.21 26.43
N LEU A 662 -13.64 9.53 26.68
CA LEU A 662 -13.86 8.84 27.94
C LEU A 662 -12.87 7.68 28.14
N PHE A 663 -12.74 6.78 27.16
CA PHE A 663 -11.81 5.64 27.29
C PHE A 663 -10.36 6.11 27.44
N GLY A 664 -9.99 7.25 26.82
CA GLY A 664 -8.72 7.91 27.06
C GLY A 664 -8.56 8.46 28.48
N LEU A 665 -9.59 9.12 29.04
CA LEU A 665 -9.57 9.63 30.42
C LEU A 665 -9.44 8.50 31.45
N ILE A 666 -10.24 7.44 31.31
CA ILE A 666 -10.19 6.28 32.20
C ILE A 666 -8.82 5.59 32.09
N GLN A 667 -8.29 5.42 30.87
CA GLN A 667 -6.98 4.82 30.67
C GLN A 667 -5.84 5.67 31.23
N PHE A 668 -5.93 7.00 31.13
CA PHE A 668 -4.99 7.93 31.76
C PHE A 668 -4.98 7.78 33.29
N TYR A 669 -6.16 7.66 33.90
CA TYR A 669 -6.29 7.37 35.32
C TYR A 669 -5.69 6.00 35.70
N ILE A 670 -5.97 4.93 34.93
CA ILE A 670 -5.35 3.61 35.11
C ILE A 670 -3.82 3.66 35.02
N ILE A 671 -3.25 4.44 34.10
CA ILE A 671 -1.80 4.61 33.98
C ILE A 671 -1.23 5.25 35.26
N ILE A 672 -1.90 6.26 35.81
CA ILE A 672 -1.48 6.89 37.07
C ILE A 672 -1.56 5.89 38.24
N LEU A 673 -2.66 5.14 38.39
CA LEU A 673 -2.78 4.08 39.41
C LEU A 673 -1.71 2.99 39.24
N SER A 674 -1.39 2.62 37.99
CA SER A 674 -0.33 1.64 37.68
C SER A 674 1.06 2.15 38.09
N LEU A 675 1.35 3.42 37.84
CA LEU A 675 2.60 4.05 38.28
C LEU A 675 2.67 4.14 39.81
N TYR A 676 1.56 4.42 40.49
CA TYR A 676 1.48 4.40 41.95
C TYR A 676 1.77 3.00 42.53
N LEU A 677 1.20 1.93 41.95
CA LEU A 677 1.53 0.55 42.34
C LEU A 677 3.03 0.26 42.20
N VAL A 678 3.65 0.71 41.11
CA VAL A 678 5.10 0.52 40.87
C VAL A 678 5.95 1.31 41.87
N VAL A 679 5.60 2.56 42.17
CA VAL A 679 6.33 3.37 43.16
C VAL A 679 6.21 2.75 44.54
N THR A 680 4.99 2.37 44.97
CA THR A 680 4.73 1.73 46.27
C THR A 680 5.44 0.38 46.39
N ALA A 681 5.53 -0.38 45.30
CA ALA A 681 6.33 -1.60 45.22
C ALA A 681 7.81 -1.37 45.53
N PHE A 682 8.42 -0.29 45.02
CA PHE A 682 9.82 0.06 45.24
C PHE A 682 10.10 0.73 46.60
N THR A 683 9.13 1.43 47.19
CA THR A 683 9.33 2.14 48.48
C THR A 683 9.03 1.29 49.71
N ASN A 684 8.26 0.19 49.56
CA ASN A 684 7.91 -0.69 50.67
C ASN A 684 9.17 -1.32 51.33
N PRO A 685 9.40 -1.14 52.64
CA PRO A 685 10.57 -1.70 53.34
C PRO A 685 10.74 -3.22 53.19
N ALA A 686 9.66 -3.99 53.06
CA ALA A 686 9.71 -5.44 52.88
C ALA A 686 10.25 -5.87 51.51
N ASN A 687 10.22 -4.98 50.51
CA ASN A 687 10.77 -5.20 49.16
C ASN A 687 12.12 -4.50 48.96
N LYS A 688 12.74 -3.95 50.02
CA LYS A 688 14.07 -3.34 49.90
C LYS A 688 15.11 -4.41 49.57
N ILE A 689 15.48 -4.42 48.30
CA ILE A 689 16.62 -5.17 47.78
C ILE A 689 17.89 -4.64 48.47
N GLN A 690 18.38 -5.37 49.47
CA GLN A 690 19.73 -5.20 50.01
C GLN A 690 20.66 -6.19 49.33
N GLY A 691 21.58 -5.69 48.51
CA GLY A 691 22.55 -6.50 47.79
C GLY A 691 23.17 -5.74 46.61
N ASP A 692 24.20 -6.35 46.02
CA ASP A 692 24.79 -5.87 44.77
C ASP A 692 23.81 -6.03 43.59
N ALA A 693 24.04 -5.34 42.47
CA ALA A 693 23.12 -5.31 41.32
C ALA A 693 22.79 -6.71 40.75
N GLY A 694 23.69 -7.69 40.92
CA GLY A 694 23.45 -9.08 40.55
C GLY A 694 22.45 -9.80 41.46
N ASP A 695 22.45 -9.53 42.76
CA ASP A 695 21.49 -10.12 43.70
C ASP A 695 20.15 -9.38 43.69
N ALA A 696 20.15 -8.10 43.33
CA ALA A 696 18.95 -7.36 42.94
C ALA A 696 18.22 -8.02 41.76
N LEU A 697 18.98 -8.38 40.72
CA LEU A 697 18.44 -9.05 39.55
C LEU A 697 17.92 -10.44 39.90
N LYS A 698 18.65 -11.23 40.71
CA LYS A 698 18.16 -12.53 41.20
C LYS A 698 16.87 -12.38 41.99
N GLY A 699 16.80 -11.45 42.96
CA GLY A 699 15.61 -11.21 43.78
C GLY A 699 14.33 -10.93 42.98
N LEU A 700 14.45 -10.25 41.84
CA LEU A 700 13.34 -10.02 40.90
C LEU A 700 12.85 -11.30 40.19
N PHE A 701 13.71 -12.31 40.03
CA PHE A 701 13.39 -13.59 39.37
C PHE A 701 13.15 -14.76 40.35
N THR A 702 13.64 -14.70 41.60
CA THR A 702 13.59 -15.81 42.56
C THR A 702 12.55 -15.65 43.67
N THR A 703 12.03 -14.44 43.89
CA THR A 703 11.07 -14.21 44.99
C THR A 703 9.64 -14.41 44.51
N ASN A 704 8.85 -15.19 45.24
CA ASN A 704 7.42 -15.40 44.99
C ASN A 704 6.54 -14.15 45.25
N SER A 705 7.12 -12.95 45.29
CA SER A 705 6.37 -11.71 45.49
C SER A 705 5.63 -11.33 44.19
N GLU A 706 4.34 -11.06 44.32
CA GLU A 706 3.49 -10.61 43.21
C GLU A 706 4.02 -9.31 42.57
N VAL A 707 4.65 -8.48 43.41
CA VAL A 707 5.39 -7.27 43.04
C VAL A 707 6.55 -7.53 42.06
N GLY A 708 7.39 -8.55 42.30
CA GLY A 708 8.53 -8.85 41.43
C GLY A 708 8.08 -9.20 40.00
N ILE A 709 6.99 -9.95 39.90
CA ILE A 709 6.37 -10.33 38.61
C ILE A 709 5.83 -9.10 37.87
N ILE A 710 5.19 -8.15 38.55
CA ILE A 710 4.73 -6.89 37.96
C ILE A 710 5.91 -6.09 37.39
N ILE A 711 7.01 -5.97 38.15
CA ILE A 711 8.22 -5.26 37.70
C ILE A 711 8.84 -5.94 36.47
N VAL A 712 9.02 -7.26 36.50
CA VAL A 712 9.55 -8.04 35.37
C VAL A 712 8.65 -7.89 34.15
N ALA A 713 7.33 -7.93 34.32
CA ALA A 713 6.38 -7.77 33.21
C ALA A 713 6.39 -6.36 32.60
N LEU A 714 6.47 -5.31 33.41
CA LEU A 714 6.54 -3.92 32.92
C LEU A 714 7.88 -3.64 32.21
N LEU A 715 9.00 -4.12 32.74
CA LEU A 715 10.30 -4.04 32.07
C LEU A 715 10.31 -4.84 30.75
N ALA A 716 9.72 -6.04 30.73
CA ALA A 716 9.59 -6.85 29.53
C ALA A 716 8.66 -6.21 28.48
N THR A 717 7.59 -5.51 28.89
CA THR A 717 6.57 -4.98 27.98
C THR A 717 6.92 -3.59 27.45
N PHE A 718 7.43 -2.69 28.30
CA PHE A 718 7.77 -1.32 27.92
C PHE A 718 9.27 -1.05 27.84
N GLY A 719 10.06 -1.62 28.76
CA GLY A 719 11.52 -1.49 28.75
C GLY A 719 12.15 -2.07 27.47
N LEU A 720 11.70 -3.27 27.04
CA LEU A 720 12.15 -3.86 25.76
C LEU A 720 11.76 -3.02 24.54
N TYR A 721 10.66 -2.25 24.58
CA TYR A 721 10.30 -1.35 23.46
C TYR A 721 11.29 -0.20 23.33
N TYR A 722 11.70 0.42 24.45
CA TYR A 722 12.78 1.42 24.44
C TYR A 722 14.10 0.81 23.96
N ILE A 723 14.53 -0.30 24.56
CA ILE A 723 15.80 -0.95 24.21
C ILE A 723 15.82 -1.36 22.73
N ALA A 724 14.76 -2.00 22.23
CA ALA A 724 14.64 -2.36 20.81
C ALA A 724 14.72 -1.13 19.90
N SER A 725 14.04 -0.04 20.25
CA SER A 725 14.02 1.18 19.43
C SER A 725 15.36 1.92 19.41
N PHE A 726 16.11 1.89 20.52
CA PHE A 726 17.50 2.38 20.55
C PHE A 726 18.45 1.48 19.75
N LEU A 727 18.37 0.15 19.90
CA LEU A 727 19.17 -0.80 19.09
C LEU A 727 18.82 -0.73 17.59
N TYR A 728 17.57 -0.38 17.28
CA TYR A 728 17.11 -0.13 15.92
C TYR A 728 17.54 1.24 15.38
N LEU A 729 18.14 2.12 16.20
CA LEU A 729 18.57 3.48 15.86
C LEU A 729 17.40 4.40 15.42
N ASP A 730 16.21 4.21 15.97
CA ASP A 730 15.04 5.08 15.74
C ASP A 730 14.15 5.18 16.99
N PRO A 731 14.63 5.82 18.09
CA PRO A 731 13.92 5.85 19.37
C PRO A 731 12.80 6.89 19.45
N TRP A 732 12.68 7.81 18.48
CA TRP A 732 11.90 9.05 18.65
C TRP A 732 10.40 8.83 18.90
N HIS A 733 9.82 7.81 18.28
CA HIS A 733 8.42 7.43 18.47
C HIS A 733 8.09 7.05 19.92
N MET A 734 9.08 6.59 20.71
CA MET A 734 8.91 6.32 22.14
C MET A 734 8.73 7.59 22.99
N PHE A 735 9.06 8.77 22.46
CA PHE A 735 8.92 10.05 23.16
C PHE A 735 7.69 10.84 22.68
N HIS A 736 7.50 10.96 21.36
CA HIS A 736 6.44 11.81 20.80
C HIS A 736 5.12 11.07 20.51
N SER A 737 5.14 9.74 20.38
CA SER A 737 3.97 8.95 19.97
C SER A 737 3.48 7.98 21.05
N PHE A 738 4.40 7.39 21.83
CA PHE A 738 4.07 6.42 22.88
C PHE A 738 3.11 6.94 23.98
N PRO A 739 3.22 8.19 24.48
CA PRO A 739 2.27 8.68 25.49
C PRO A 739 0.82 8.70 24.99
N ALA A 740 0.62 9.12 23.73
CA ALA A 740 -0.70 9.07 23.09
C ALA A 740 -1.19 7.62 22.88
N TYR A 741 -0.28 6.70 22.54
CA TYR A 741 -0.59 5.26 22.42
C TYR A 741 -1.07 4.68 23.75
N LEU A 742 -0.37 4.95 24.86
CA LEU A 742 -0.77 4.47 26.18
C LEU A 742 -2.17 4.96 26.56
N ILE A 743 -2.47 6.24 26.33
CA ILE A 743 -3.79 6.84 26.64
C ILE A 743 -4.90 6.22 25.77
N LEU A 744 -4.66 5.99 24.48
CA LEU A 744 -5.71 5.49 23.55
C LEU A 744 -5.72 3.96 23.36
N ALA A 745 -4.90 3.20 24.10
CA ALA A 745 -4.84 1.75 24.02
C ALA A 745 -6.18 1.06 24.35
N SER A 746 -6.87 1.52 25.39
CA SER A 746 -8.22 1.06 25.76
C SER A 746 -9.22 1.20 24.60
N THR A 747 -9.12 2.31 23.87
CA THR A 747 -10.01 2.65 22.75
C THR A 747 -9.84 1.71 21.56
N TYR A 748 -8.63 1.19 21.33
CA TYR A 748 -8.40 0.17 20.29
C TYR A 748 -9.21 -1.09 20.54
N ILE A 749 -9.30 -1.52 21.81
CA ILE A 749 -10.04 -2.72 22.17
C ILE A 749 -11.54 -2.43 22.26
N ASN A 750 -11.94 -1.40 23.01
CA ASN A 750 -13.34 -1.15 23.30
C ASN A 750 -14.13 -0.60 22.10
N ILE A 751 -13.51 0.21 21.24
CA ILE A 751 -14.18 0.77 20.05
C ILE A 751 -13.84 -0.04 18.81
N LEU A 752 -12.55 -0.23 18.48
CA LEU A 752 -12.19 -0.78 17.18
C LEU A 752 -12.48 -2.28 17.08
N ASN A 753 -12.12 -3.09 18.08
CA ASN A 753 -12.45 -4.53 18.05
C ASN A 753 -13.97 -4.75 18.11
N VAL A 754 -14.68 -4.08 19.03
CA VAL A 754 -16.15 -4.17 19.10
C VAL A 754 -16.78 -3.79 17.76
N TYR A 755 -16.38 -2.67 17.15
CA TYR A 755 -16.91 -2.26 15.85
C TYR A 755 -16.56 -3.27 14.74
N ALA A 756 -15.34 -3.82 14.74
CA ALA A 756 -14.87 -4.77 13.74
C ALA A 756 -15.66 -6.09 13.76
N PHE A 757 -15.76 -6.75 14.93
CA PHE A 757 -16.51 -8.00 15.09
C PHE A 757 -18.01 -7.80 14.84
N ASN A 758 -18.62 -6.71 15.33
CA ASN A 758 -20.01 -6.37 15.02
C ASN A 758 -20.26 -6.02 13.54
N ASN A 759 -19.21 -5.71 12.77
CA ASN A 759 -19.32 -5.45 11.33
C ASN A 759 -18.66 -6.52 10.45
N TRP A 760 -18.56 -7.77 10.93
CA TRP A 760 -18.04 -8.90 10.15
C TRP A 760 -18.81 -9.20 8.84
N HIS A 761 -20.12 -8.91 8.82
CA HIS A 761 -20.96 -9.00 7.63
C HIS A 761 -20.58 -7.99 6.52
N ASP A 762 -19.96 -6.86 6.87
CA ASP A 762 -19.55 -5.84 5.92
C ASP A 762 -18.20 -6.24 5.31
N VAL A 763 -18.23 -6.67 4.05
CA VAL A 763 -17.04 -6.93 3.23
C VAL A 763 -16.83 -5.87 2.15
N SER A 764 -17.49 -4.72 2.28
CA SER A 764 -17.20 -3.57 1.43
C SER A 764 -15.77 -3.09 1.69
N TRP A 765 -15.13 -2.60 0.62
CA TRP A 765 -13.81 -1.99 0.71
C TRP A 765 -13.85 -0.58 1.29
N GLY A 766 -15.01 -0.05 1.67
CA GLY A 766 -15.18 1.34 2.13
C GLY A 766 -15.00 2.39 1.03
N THR A 767 -14.83 1.95 -0.22
CA THR A 767 -14.77 2.79 -1.41
C THR A 767 -16.18 3.02 -1.93
N LYS A 768 -16.62 4.28 -1.89
CA LYS A 768 -17.91 4.76 -2.39
C LYS A 768 -18.12 4.32 -3.85
N GLY A 769 -19.30 3.78 -4.16
CA GLY A 769 -19.61 3.14 -5.46
C GLY A 769 -20.78 3.80 -6.15
N SER A 770 -20.60 4.20 -7.41
CA SER A 770 -21.63 4.84 -8.23
C SER A 770 -21.37 4.53 -9.70
N ASP A 771 -22.07 3.54 -10.25
CA ASP A 771 -21.96 3.20 -11.67
C ASP A 771 -22.97 4.04 -12.47
N LYS A 772 -22.47 4.94 -13.32
CA LYS A 772 -23.26 5.60 -14.39
C LYS A 772 -22.38 5.86 -15.61
N ALA A 773 -22.46 4.95 -16.57
CA ALA A 773 -21.76 5.10 -17.84
C ALA A 773 -22.51 6.06 -18.78
N GLU A 774 -21.93 7.23 -19.04
CA GLU A 774 -22.34 8.13 -20.13
C GLU A 774 -21.33 8.13 -21.29
N ALA A 775 -21.76 8.60 -22.47
CA ALA A 775 -21.31 8.02 -23.74
C ALA A 775 -19.93 8.47 -24.26
N LEU A 776 -18.97 7.54 -24.24
CA LEU A 776 -17.73 7.58 -25.04
C LEU A 776 -17.98 7.17 -26.52
N PRO A 777 -17.18 7.66 -27.48
CA PRO A 777 -17.34 7.36 -28.91
C PRO A 777 -16.95 5.92 -29.30
N THR A 778 -17.65 5.40 -30.31
CA THR A 778 -17.46 4.06 -30.90
C THR A 778 -16.57 4.13 -32.14
N ALA A 779 -15.68 3.13 -32.33
CA ALA A 779 -14.88 2.99 -33.56
C ALA A 779 -15.52 1.98 -34.52
N HIS A 780 -15.95 2.44 -35.70
CA HIS A 780 -16.49 1.58 -36.74
C HIS A 780 -15.38 1.08 -37.67
N VAL A 781 -15.41 -0.22 -38.00
CA VAL A 781 -14.43 -0.86 -38.90
C VAL A 781 -14.89 -0.72 -40.35
N ILE A 782 -14.00 -0.30 -41.23
CA ILE A 782 -14.20 -0.26 -42.68
C ILE A 782 -13.21 -1.27 -43.31
N LYS A 783 -13.68 -2.07 -44.26
CA LYS A 783 -12.79 -2.98 -45.01
C LYS A 783 -11.95 -2.16 -45.99
N ASP A 784 -10.64 -2.38 -45.97
CA ASP A 784 -9.74 -1.76 -46.93
C ASP A 784 -9.89 -2.39 -48.33
N GLU A 785 -9.32 -1.76 -49.36
CA GLU A 785 -9.44 -2.19 -50.77
C GLU A 785 -8.90 -3.61 -51.05
N LYS A 786 -8.15 -4.18 -50.09
CA LYS A 786 -7.62 -5.56 -50.12
C LYS A 786 -8.36 -6.53 -49.20
N GLY A 787 -9.50 -6.11 -48.60
CA GLY A 787 -10.34 -6.96 -47.74
C GLY A 787 -9.91 -7.06 -46.27
N GLU A 788 -8.83 -6.39 -45.87
CA GLU A 788 -8.34 -6.35 -44.48
C GLU A 788 -9.15 -5.37 -43.61
N ALA A 789 -9.24 -5.65 -42.30
CA ALA A 789 -9.95 -4.80 -41.35
C ALA A 789 -9.10 -3.59 -40.93
N ALA A 790 -9.59 -2.38 -41.23
CA ALA A 790 -8.97 -1.12 -40.85
C ALA A 790 -9.97 -0.21 -40.11
N ILE A 791 -9.43 0.71 -39.31
CA ILE A 791 -10.20 1.77 -38.65
C ILE A 791 -9.71 3.12 -39.17
N GLU A 792 -10.64 4.00 -39.54
CA GLU A 792 -10.33 5.39 -39.87
C GLU A 792 -10.10 6.18 -38.58
N GLU A 793 -8.89 6.67 -38.40
CA GLU A 793 -8.53 7.58 -37.32
C GLU A 793 -8.34 8.99 -37.84
N VAL A 794 -8.76 9.97 -37.05
CA VAL A 794 -8.50 11.39 -37.33
C VAL A 794 -7.02 11.70 -37.11
N ASP A 795 -6.33 12.11 -38.17
CA ASP A 795 -4.96 12.59 -38.15
C ASP A 795 -4.94 14.10 -37.85
N LYS A 796 -4.49 14.47 -36.65
CA LYS A 796 -4.45 15.87 -36.18
C LYS A 796 -3.09 16.50 -36.53
N PRO A 797 -3.05 17.68 -37.17
CA PRO A 797 -1.81 18.44 -37.35
C PRO A 797 -1.14 18.76 -36.01
N GLN A 798 0.19 18.76 -35.99
CA GLN A 798 1.00 18.98 -34.78
C GLN A 798 0.66 20.30 -34.06
N GLU A 799 0.31 21.36 -34.79
CA GLU A 799 -0.06 22.68 -34.23
C GLU A 799 -1.37 22.64 -33.40
N ASP A 800 -2.37 21.86 -33.83
CA ASP A 800 -3.62 21.66 -33.08
C ASP A 800 -3.42 20.72 -31.88
N ILE A 801 -2.36 19.88 -31.87
CA ILE A 801 -1.92 19.09 -30.72
C ILE A 801 -1.22 19.98 -29.68
N ASP A 802 -0.29 20.83 -30.11
CA ASP A 802 0.49 21.70 -29.24
C ASP A 802 -0.36 22.78 -28.54
N SER A 803 -1.36 23.34 -29.23
CA SER A 803 -2.31 24.29 -28.64
C SER A 803 -3.27 23.65 -27.63
N GLN A 804 -3.67 22.38 -27.83
CA GLN A 804 -4.43 21.62 -26.83
C GLN A 804 -3.58 21.31 -25.59
N PHE A 805 -2.31 20.96 -25.79
CA PHE A 805 -1.36 20.71 -24.70
C PHE A 805 -1.16 21.93 -23.79
N GLU A 806 -1.01 23.14 -24.34
CA GLU A 806 -0.84 24.37 -23.56
C GLU A 806 -2.04 24.64 -22.62
N GLN A 807 -3.27 24.34 -23.08
CA GLN A 807 -4.48 24.49 -22.28
C GLN A 807 -4.57 23.44 -21.16
N THR A 808 -4.13 22.21 -21.41
CA THR A 808 -4.06 21.14 -20.38
C THR A 808 -3.06 21.49 -19.28
N VAL A 809 -1.86 21.97 -19.65
CA VAL A 809 -0.83 22.40 -18.68
C VAL A 809 -1.32 23.56 -17.81
N LYS A 810 -2.04 24.54 -18.38
CA LYS A 810 -2.65 25.65 -17.61
C LYS A 810 -3.75 25.18 -16.66
N ARG A 811 -4.48 24.11 -16.97
CA ARG A 811 -5.59 23.56 -16.15
C ARG A 811 -5.11 22.74 -14.96
N ALA A 812 -4.02 21.99 -15.13
CA ALA A 812 -3.40 21.16 -14.10
C ALA A 812 -2.99 21.94 -12.84
N LEU A 813 -2.88 23.28 -12.92
CA LEU A 813 -2.48 24.17 -11.81
C LEU A 813 -3.64 24.65 -10.92
N SER A 814 -4.89 24.25 -11.19
CA SER A 814 -6.07 24.68 -10.40
C SER A 814 -6.29 23.88 -9.09
N PRO A 815 -6.87 24.48 -8.02
CA PRO A 815 -7.10 23.80 -6.74
C PRO A 815 -8.38 22.95 -6.69
N PHE A 816 -8.38 21.93 -5.82
CA PHE A 816 -9.34 20.83 -5.73
C PHE A 816 -10.56 21.10 -4.81
N LYS A 817 -11.71 20.43 -5.08
CA LYS A 817 -12.89 20.36 -4.19
C LYS A 817 -13.49 18.94 -4.19
N PRO A 818 -13.82 18.34 -3.02
CA PRO A 818 -14.39 16.99 -2.93
C PRO A 818 -15.92 16.94 -3.07
N VAL A 819 -16.44 15.80 -3.55
CA VAL A 819 -17.88 15.52 -3.75
C VAL A 819 -18.36 14.40 -2.80
N PRO A 820 -19.55 14.50 -2.18
CA PRO A 820 -20.15 13.42 -1.39
C PRO A 820 -20.67 12.28 -2.30
N GLU A 821 -20.71 11.05 -1.80
CA GLU A 821 -21.27 9.90 -2.56
C GLU A 821 -22.20 9.09 -1.65
N ASP A 822 -23.25 8.53 -2.26
CA ASP A 822 -24.24 7.63 -1.66
C ASP A 822 -23.88 6.15 -1.88
N ASP A 823 -24.29 5.27 -0.97
CA ASP A 823 -24.20 3.81 -1.12
C ASP A 823 -25.61 3.17 -1.09
N LYS A 824 -25.82 2.08 -1.84
CA LYS A 824 -26.95 1.16 -1.69
C LYS A 824 -26.47 -0.30 -1.71
N PRO A 825 -26.95 -1.19 -0.81
CA PRO A 825 -26.67 -2.62 -0.86
C PRO A 825 -27.92 -3.47 -1.15
N ASP A 826 -27.74 -4.68 -1.68
CA ASP A 826 -28.59 -5.84 -1.34
C ASP A 826 -27.85 -7.18 -1.52
N LEU A 827 -27.98 -8.07 -0.51
CA LEU A 827 -27.48 -9.45 -0.30
C LEU A 827 -27.26 -9.78 1.21
N GLU A 828 -27.83 -8.98 2.12
CA GLU A 828 -27.25 -8.83 3.46
C GLU A 828 -27.59 -9.94 4.48
N ASP A 829 -28.72 -10.62 4.37
CA ASP A 829 -29.32 -11.32 5.52
C ASP A 829 -28.60 -12.61 5.95
N SER A 830 -28.03 -13.37 5.01
CA SER A 830 -27.18 -14.52 5.35
C SER A 830 -25.90 -14.08 6.09
N TYR A 831 -25.33 -12.93 5.73
CA TYR A 831 -24.11 -12.40 6.36
C TYR A 831 -24.41 -11.79 7.72
N LYS A 832 -25.56 -11.11 7.88
CA LYS A 832 -26.07 -10.65 9.18
C LYS A 832 -26.23 -11.83 10.15
N SER A 833 -26.76 -12.97 9.70
CA SER A 833 -26.92 -14.17 10.53
C SER A 833 -25.59 -14.75 11.02
N PHE A 834 -24.63 -14.99 10.13
CA PHE A 834 -23.28 -15.46 10.53
C PHE A 834 -22.59 -14.47 11.48
N ARG A 835 -22.66 -13.16 11.20
CA ARG A 835 -22.16 -12.12 12.12
C ARG A 835 -22.80 -12.30 13.50
N THR A 836 -24.13 -12.40 13.57
CA THR A 836 -24.83 -12.53 14.85
C THR A 836 -24.34 -13.75 15.61
N SER A 837 -24.18 -14.92 14.97
CA SER A 837 -23.59 -16.11 15.61
C SER A 837 -22.15 -15.89 16.09
N LEU A 838 -21.29 -15.28 15.26
CA LEU A 838 -19.89 -14.99 15.63
C LEU A 838 -19.79 -14.02 16.81
N VAL A 839 -20.56 -12.93 16.78
CA VAL A 839 -20.61 -11.91 17.83
C VAL A 839 -21.16 -12.51 19.12
N ILE A 840 -22.20 -13.34 19.06
CA ILE A 840 -22.71 -14.11 20.21
C ILE A 840 -21.60 -14.98 20.78
N THR A 841 -20.94 -15.83 19.99
CA THR A 841 -19.86 -16.70 20.50
C THR A 841 -18.72 -15.89 21.11
N TRP A 842 -18.28 -14.81 20.46
CA TRP A 842 -17.21 -13.94 20.96
C TRP A 842 -17.59 -13.20 22.25
N LEU A 843 -18.78 -12.62 22.30
CA LEU A 843 -19.29 -11.88 23.46
C LEU A 843 -19.51 -12.81 24.66
N PHE A 844 -20.22 -13.93 24.47
CA PHE A 844 -20.48 -14.87 25.57
C PHE A 844 -19.21 -15.56 26.06
N THR A 845 -18.20 -15.82 25.22
CA THR A 845 -16.90 -16.34 25.70
C THR A 845 -16.09 -15.30 26.46
N ASN A 846 -16.14 -14.01 26.08
CA ASN A 846 -15.54 -12.93 26.87
C ASN A 846 -16.28 -12.72 28.20
N ILE A 847 -17.62 -12.75 28.21
CA ILE A 847 -18.42 -12.66 29.44
C ILE A 847 -18.16 -13.87 30.36
N ALA A 848 -18.12 -15.09 29.82
CA ALA A 848 -17.81 -16.29 30.60
C ALA A 848 -16.42 -16.21 31.25
N LEU A 849 -15.43 -15.63 30.56
CA LEU A 849 -14.11 -15.37 31.15
C LEU A 849 -14.17 -14.35 32.29
N ILE A 850 -14.91 -13.24 32.12
CA ILE A 850 -15.12 -12.26 33.20
C ILE A 850 -15.75 -12.92 34.43
N ILE A 851 -16.90 -13.60 34.26
CA ILE A 851 -17.63 -14.24 35.36
C ILE A 851 -16.77 -15.35 36.01
N GLY A 852 -16.04 -16.12 35.21
CA GLY A 852 -15.12 -17.16 35.68
C GLY A 852 -13.99 -16.65 36.59
N VAL A 853 -13.57 -15.39 36.40
CA VAL A 853 -12.59 -14.71 37.24
C VAL A 853 -13.25 -14.02 38.44
N THR A 854 -14.39 -13.35 38.26
CA THR A 854 -14.96 -12.41 39.25
C THR A 854 -16.13 -12.92 40.11
N SER A 855 -16.70 -14.09 39.81
CA SER A 855 -17.89 -14.59 40.52
C SER A 855 -17.57 -15.73 41.49
N ASP A 856 -17.81 -15.56 42.79
CA ASP A 856 -17.69 -16.64 43.80
C ASP A 856 -18.71 -17.77 43.60
N SER A 857 -19.91 -17.46 43.10
CA SER A 857 -20.97 -18.44 42.83
C SER A 857 -20.59 -19.51 41.81
N ILE A 858 -19.52 -19.30 41.03
CA ILE A 858 -19.01 -20.26 40.05
C ILE A 858 -18.35 -21.50 40.70
N ALA A 859 -18.04 -21.46 42.00
CA ALA A 859 -17.59 -22.64 42.75
C ALA A 859 -18.56 -23.84 42.66
N VAL A 860 -19.87 -23.57 42.47
CA VAL A 860 -20.91 -24.59 42.24
C VAL A 860 -20.67 -25.41 40.96
N PHE A 861 -19.99 -24.83 39.96
CA PHE A 861 -19.63 -25.50 38.70
C PHE A 861 -18.25 -26.18 38.72
N GLY A 862 -17.64 -26.35 39.91
CA GLY A 862 -16.38 -27.07 40.08
C GLY A 862 -15.10 -26.26 39.85
N ILE A 863 -15.20 -24.94 39.66
CA ILE A 863 -14.03 -24.05 39.60
C ILE A 863 -13.65 -23.65 41.04
N VAL A 864 -12.57 -24.24 41.54
CA VAL A 864 -12.14 -24.10 42.95
C VAL A 864 -11.24 -22.87 43.14
N GLY A 865 -11.53 -22.05 44.16
CA GLY A 865 -10.72 -20.90 44.60
C GLY A 865 -11.53 -19.64 44.87
N LYS A 866 -11.10 -18.79 45.82
CA LYS A 866 -11.79 -17.52 46.10
C LYS A 866 -11.67 -16.56 44.91
N THR A 867 -12.58 -15.59 44.77
CA THR A 867 -12.47 -14.54 43.74
C THR A 867 -11.16 -13.75 43.83
N SER A 868 -10.66 -13.44 45.03
CA SER A 868 -9.34 -12.81 45.24
C SER A 868 -8.22 -13.57 44.51
N ASP A 869 -8.18 -14.88 44.74
CA ASP A 869 -7.08 -15.74 44.33
C ASP A 869 -7.10 -15.98 42.82
N ARG A 870 -8.30 -16.18 42.25
CA ARG A 870 -8.52 -16.31 40.80
C ARG A 870 -8.19 -15.01 40.05
N THR A 871 -8.56 -13.87 40.62
CA THR A 871 -8.30 -12.54 40.05
C THR A 871 -6.79 -12.25 40.02
N ALA A 872 -6.09 -12.48 41.13
CA ALA A 872 -4.63 -12.37 41.21
C ALA A 872 -3.92 -13.33 40.26
N ALA A 873 -4.36 -14.60 40.20
CA ALA A 873 -3.79 -15.61 39.30
C ALA A 873 -3.98 -15.26 37.81
N TYR A 874 -5.17 -14.77 37.41
CA TYR A 874 -5.44 -14.36 36.03
C TYR A 874 -4.62 -13.12 35.64
N PHE A 875 -4.53 -12.12 36.52
CA PHE A 875 -3.71 -10.94 36.29
C PHE A 875 -2.21 -11.28 36.17
N LYS A 876 -1.70 -12.14 37.07
CA LYS A 876 -0.34 -12.72 37.01
C LYS A 876 -0.09 -13.47 35.70
N PHE A 877 -1.05 -14.28 35.24
CA PHE A 877 -0.96 -14.96 33.94
C PHE A 877 -0.86 -13.98 32.78
N LEU A 878 -1.74 -12.96 32.71
CA LEU A 878 -1.70 -11.95 31.65
C LEU A 878 -0.36 -11.22 31.60
N LEU A 879 0.18 -10.82 32.75
CA LEU A 879 1.47 -10.14 32.86
C LEU A 879 2.63 -11.02 32.37
N ILE A 880 2.72 -12.27 32.85
CA ILE A 880 3.78 -13.22 32.45
C ILE A 880 3.68 -13.56 30.95
N ALA A 881 2.48 -13.83 30.44
CA ALA A 881 2.30 -14.18 29.04
C ALA A 881 2.61 -12.99 28.10
N THR A 882 2.21 -11.77 28.48
CA THR A 882 2.57 -10.54 27.73
C THR A 882 4.08 -10.28 27.74
N ALA A 883 4.74 -10.54 28.87
CA ALA A 883 6.19 -10.47 28.99
C ALA A 883 6.90 -11.49 28.09
N ILE A 884 6.42 -12.74 28.06
CA ILE A 884 6.95 -13.80 27.18
C ILE A 884 6.78 -13.44 25.70
N LEU A 885 5.60 -12.98 25.28
CA LEU A 885 5.36 -12.54 23.89
C LEU A 885 6.27 -11.36 23.51
N SER A 886 6.45 -10.39 24.40
CA SER A 886 7.36 -9.25 24.21
C SER A 886 8.82 -9.70 24.11
N LEU A 887 9.25 -10.66 24.94
CA LEU A 887 10.60 -11.23 24.92
C LEU A 887 10.86 -12.02 23.62
N VAL A 888 9.91 -12.82 23.14
CA VAL A 888 10.02 -13.54 21.86
C VAL A 888 10.24 -12.55 20.70
N ARG A 889 9.43 -11.47 20.65
CA ARG A 889 9.59 -10.39 19.68
C ARG A 889 10.96 -9.71 19.77
N PHE A 890 11.43 -9.44 20.99
CA PHE A 890 12.74 -8.83 21.22
C PHE A 890 13.90 -9.74 20.78
N ILE A 891 13.86 -11.04 21.08
CA ILE A 891 14.87 -12.01 20.61
C ILE A 891 14.91 -12.06 19.08
N GLY A 892 13.74 -12.06 18.42
CA GLY A 892 13.63 -11.95 16.96
C GLY A 892 14.23 -10.65 16.41
N CYS A 893 14.00 -9.52 17.08
CA CYS A 893 14.62 -8.24 16.74
C CYS A 893 16.16 -8.28 16.85
N LEU A 894 16.70 -8.82 17.96
CA LEU A 894 18.15 -8.97 18.16
C LEU A 894 18.78 -9.85 17.07
N TRP A 895 18.18 -11.00 16.76
CA TRP A 895 18.67 -11.88 15.70
C TRP A 895 18.63 -11.21 14.33
N PHE A 896 17.54 -10.53 13.99
CA PHE A 896 17.42 -9.78 12.74
C PHE A 896 18.47 -8.67 12.63
N LEU A 897 18.63 -7.84 13.67
CA LEU A 897 19.61 -6.75 13.67
C LEU A 897 21.05 -7.29 13.58
N GLY A 898 21.38 -8.35 14.32
CA GLY A 898 22.67 -9.03 14.23
C GLY A 898 22.94 -9.59 12.83
N LYS A 899 21.98 -10.34 12.27
CA LYS A 899 22.06 -10.89 10.91
C LYS A 899 22.22 -9.78 9.87
N THR A 900 21.41 -8.73 9.92
CA THR A 900 21.46 -7.61 8.96
C THR A 900 22.76 -6.81 9.10
N GLY A 901 23.25 -6.61 10.33
CA GLY A 901 24.55 -5.99 10.60
C GLY A 901 25.72 -6.77 10.02
N ILE A 902 25.75 -8.10 10.24
CA ILE A 902 26.77 -8.98 9.65
C ILE A 902 26.66 -9.02 8.13
N MET A 903 25.46 -9.23 7.57
CA MET A 903 25.29 -9.28 6.11
C MET A 903 25.59 -7.94 5.42
N CYS A 904 25.51 -6.81 6.13
CA CYS A 904 25.97 -5.51 5.62
C CYS A 904 27.46 -5.51 5.22
N CYS A 905 28.28 -6.36 5.84
CA CYS A 905 29.71 -6.51 5.54
C CYS A 905 30.00 -7.49 4.38
N PHE A 906 29.09 -8.42 4.08
CA PHE A 906 29.30 -9.50 3.11
C PHE A 906 28.40 -9.44 1.86
N ALA A 907 27.33 -8.65 1.89
CA ALA A 907 26.43 -8.48 0.76
C ALA A 907 27.16 -7.82 -0.42
N ARG A 908 26.86 -8.30 -1.63
CA ARG A 908 27.33 -7.64 -2.87
C ARG A 908 26.51 -6.36 -3.05
N ARG A 909 27.19 -5.23 -2.88
CA ARG A 909 26.73 -3.87 -3.20
C ARG A 909 27.27 -3.44 -4.57
#